data_AF-A0A6P6X6E5-F1
#
_entry.id   AF-A0A6P6X6E5-F1
#
_cell.length_a   1.000
_cell.length_b   1.000
_cell.length_c   1.000
_cell.angle_alpha   90.00
_cell.angle_beta   90.00
_cell.angle_gamma   90.00
#
_symmetry.space_group_name_H-M   'P 1'
#
loop_
_entity.id
_entity.type
_entity.pdbx_description
1 polymer ?
#
loop_
_entity_poly.entity_id
_entity_poly.type
_entity_poly.pdbx_seq_one_letter_code
_entity_poly.pdbx_strand_id
1 'polypeptide(L)'
;MRGGLLYGSGKRGGGDQPNLGPQTPMKVLVWNCQGVGSTLTIPHLREVSNLLSPNMLFLSETKNRERYMNTVREKLNFENSCVVESMNRSGGMTLMWKDEVKIREILKTAFTIEAQVEDFETKTTWWFIGIYASCDNLIRKSQWKVIQERKRLWGGKWIIAGDFNDILSNEEKWGGRWREEKSFSDFKNFINDNQLVDIGFEGNPWTWSNNWEEIGEVRERLDRGLCSLDWSLVFDKVKCTHVDTFASDHSMLMIDTKPEARKRKKRFFFDRRWLKKEGVQDVIRNAWDQDFEGSRMFRIKCKIRNCRIELLKWKNNSNCNAKKKIDQLKSQLEKLQYNTRVDTRRETVDLKNQLKVAYKEEEMFWHQKARINWLKEGDKNTKFFHAHVKGRRRRNRMLNLQREDGSWTENEQELGKEVADFYRQLFTSKGNGSTEEILRGIPPTITASMNDQLTRGVDEEEIRSALFSMSPDTAPGMDDDSLIFCKADTKHAEELRRILEAYERSSGQVINLEKSSVFFSKNMDHSKKLEVCRRLGNIQMVNQGKYLGLPMVITRTKDQIFGFIRDNIKKNLGSWKQKLLSQAGKEVLLKAVTQAMPTYAMSCFKLPLKLCKELSAMMARYWWGDNDGKDKMHLCSWKRITQAKNQGGLGFKDLVNFNRALLGKQIWRMLVNPNLLASKVLKAKYYPTGSIFKSKCPQNASWIWQSLMGATQQVEEGTWKKIGNGTSTDIWEDKWIVGNKEGRPSTTKPPECKVQKVQDLITHKRWNKVVVLRTFNGRDAEKILSIPISLAGKEDSNFWIHSPMGHYTVNTGYKVLMKEKVIQERNGYDGAGTSRHSSSKQMWSCLWKLNIKHKLKTFMWKCINNALPVNEVIFSRTQKGDPICKVCGEGVETVDHALLNCRQAKQVWQIAPVQWEGAREKQGCFKDWWNEIAGARSRQAGDEHLGLTVNILWQVWKSRNEWEFNNNQRHALKTIQKAQEEWIEFCEVYKDKEQLSTVETAANQFQRVEVEDAEVVQVKIAALRKPNSSEVGIGVTAMSKGNVVVAAWAMHERSYNCPQLDEAEAIKLAMSKLVVKGWRKVIIQSCNKQLIQQICSGRASNIKLYTLVDDILSLKALFHMCSFCAISKVDNHISIKVGDYALGIIHDEEWFNPLCC
;
A
#
# COMPACT_ATOMS: atom_id res chain seq x y z
N MET A 1 -19.56 54.70 53.83
CA MET A 1 -20.66 54.03 54.56
C MET A 1 -20.98 52.74 53.80
N ARG A 2 -20.97 51.51 54.31
CA ARG A 2 -20.72 50.84 55.61
C ARG A 2 -19.96 49.54 55.22
N GLY A 3 -18.83 49.18 55.85
CA GLY A 3 -18.74 48.36 57.07
C GLY A 3 -18.90 46.87 56.71
N GLY A 4 -17.99 45.93 56.97
CA GLY A 4 -16.92 45.83 57.97
C GLY A 4 -17.11 44.51 58.76
N LEU A 5 -15.98 43.90 59.16
CA LEU A 5 -15.78 42.83 60.17
C LEU A 5 -15.82 41.36 59.69
N LEU A 6 -15.02 40.41 60.19
CA LEU A 6 -13.66 40.31 60.79
C LEU A 6 -13.49 38.88 61.38
N TYR A 7 -12.22 38.46 61.57
CA TYR A 7 -11.68 37.33 62.37
C TYR A 7 -11.90 35.87 61.89
N GLY A 8 -10.93 34.94 61.98
CA GLY A 8 -9.67 34.97 62.73
C GLY A 8 -8.72 33.80 62.41
N SER A 9 -7.54 33.92 63.01
CA SER A 9 -6.24 33.29 62.75
C SER A 9 -6.05 31.85 63.21
N GLY A 10 -5.16 31.12 62.51
CA GLY A 10 -4.43 29.96 63.04
C GLY A 10 -3.02 29.86 62.44
N LYS A 11 -2.03 30.50 63.06
CA LYS A 11 -0.60 30.28 62.78
C LYS A 11 -0.15 28.96 63.40
N ARG A 12 0.53 28.10 62.62
CA ARG A 12 1.59 27.21 63.12
C ARG A 12 2.80 27.36 62.21
N GLY A 13 3.91 27.80 62.81
CA GLY A 13 5.18 27.99 62.13
C GLY A 13 5.86 26.68 61.78
N GLY A 14 6.67 26.72 60.71
CA GLY A 14 7.56 25.64 60.32
C GLY A 14 8.28 25.96 59.01
N GLY A 15 9.51 26.47 59.12
CA GLY A 15 10.60 26.33 58.15
C GLY A 15 10.46 27.01 56.79
N ASP A 16 11.24 28.07 56.59
CA ASP A 16 11.50 28.68 55.29
C ASP A 16 12.09 27.66 54.29
N GLN A 17 11.29 27.28 53.31
CA GLN A 17 11.76 27.00 51.95
C GLN A 17 11.05 27.98 51.02
N PRO A 18 11.74 28.62 50.06
CA PRO A 18 11.09 29.51 49.10
C PRO A 18 10.10 28.68 48.27
N ASN A 19 8.82 28.86 48.57
CA ASN A 19 7.71 28.22 47.87
C ASN A 19 7.63 28.86 46.48
N LEU A 20 8.36 28.31 45.51
CA LEU A 20 8.16 28.61 44.08
C LEU A 20 6.72 28.21 43.75
N GLY A 21 5.86 29.21 43.56
CA GLY A 21 4.48 29.01 43.13
C GLY A 21 4.39 28.17 41.86
N PRO A 22 3.22 27.60 41.54
CA PRO A 22 3.03 26.78 40.34
C PRO A 22 3.41 27.59 39.09
N GLN A 23 4.53 27.22 38.45
CA GLN A 23 5.03 27.91 37.25
C GLN A 23 4.04 27.75 36.08
N THR A 24 3.71 28.86 35.45
CA THR A 24 2.74 28.96 34.35
C THR A 24 3.32 28.48 33.01
N PRO A 25 2.48 27.97 32.07
CA PRO A 25 2.88 27.64 30.71
C PRO A 25 3.63 28.75 30.00
N MET A 26 4.68 28.43 29.23
CA MET A 26 5.47 29.44 28.52
C MET A 26 4.72 29.98 27.30
N LYS A 27 4.46 31.28 27.31
CA LYS A 27 3.84 32.09 26.26
C LYS A 27 4.86 33.07 25.67
N VAL A 28 5.03 33.00 24.35
CA VAL A 28 5.92 33.89 23.61
C VAL A 28 5.08 34.72 22.64
N LEU A 29 5.16 36.05 22.78
CA LEU A 29 4.58 36.99 21.83
C LEU A 29 5.65 37.41 20.82
N VAL A 30 5.34 37.33 19.53
CA VAL A 30 6.26 37.65 18.44
C VAL A 30 5.58 38.63 17.50
N TRP A 31 6.23 39.75 17.18
CA TRP A 31 5.60 40.77 16.33
C TRP A 31 6.61 41.59 15.53
N ASN A 32 6.37 41.76 14.23
CA ASN A 32 6.92 42.88 13.49
C ASN A 32 6.07 44.12 13.81
N CYS A 33 6.65 45.08 14.50
CA CYS A 33 5.92 46.25 15.00
C CYS A 33 6.03 47.48 14.09
N GLN A 34 6.78 47.39 12.98
CA GLN A 34 7.01 48.46 12.00
C GLN A 34 7.54 49.80 12.60
N GLY A 35 8.03 49.78 13.83
CA GLY A 35 8.55 50.94 14.56
C GLY A 35 7.84 51.18 15.90
N VAL A 36 8.59 51.07 17.00
CA VAL A 36 8.05 51.24 18.37
C VAL A 36 7.77 52.71 18.74
N GLY A 37 8.19 53.65 17.90
CA GLY A 37 7.98 55.09 18.11
C GLY A 37 6.59 55.61 17.72
N SER A 38 5.75 54.79 17.07
CA SER A 38 4.37 55.18 16.71
C SER A 38 3.49 55.33 17.96
N THR A 39 2.55 56.27 17.92
CA THR A 39 1.65 56.61 19.03
C THR A 39 0.75 55.46 19.44
N LEU A 40 0.46 54.51 18.54
CA LEU A 40 -0.43 53.37 18.78
C LEU A 40 0.31 52.10 19.23
N THR A 41 1.60 51.95 18.88
CA THR A 41 2.34 50.70 19.09
C THR A 41 2.52 50.33 20.56
N ILE A 42 2.94 51.29 21.40
CA ILE A 42 3.16 51.04 22.84
C ILE A 42 1.84 50.83 23.61
N PRO A 43 0.79 51.66 23.45
CA PRO A 43 -0.50 51.41 24.09
C PRO A 43 -1.08 50.04 23.73
N HIS A 44 -1.01 49.66 22.46
CA HIS A 44 -1.52 48.37 22.00
C HIS A 44 -0.67 47.19 22.51
N LEU A 45 0.67 47.30 22.52
CA LEU A 45 1.53 46.31 23.16
C LEU A 45 1.23 46.13 24.64
N ARG A 46 0.93 47.22 25.35
CA ARG A 46 0.56 47.17 26.77
C ARG A 46 -0.79 46.47 26.96
N GLU A 47 -1.78 46.78 26.13
CA GLU A 47 -3.08 46.12 26.14
C GLU A 47 -2.95 44.60 25.91
N VAL A 48 -2.26 44.20 24.84
CA VAL A 48 -2.06 42.79 24.50
C VAL A 48 -1.19 42.06 25.54
N SER A 49 -0.14 42.72 26.06
CA SER A 49 0.69 42.17 27.13
C SER A 49 -0.11 41.93 28.40
N ASN A 50 -1.01 42.85 28.77
CA ASN A 50 -1.90 42.69 29.92
C ASN A 50 -2.90 41.54 29.70
N LEU A 51 -3.50 41.44 28.52
CA LEU A 51 -4.51 40.43 28.21
C LEU A 51 -3.94 39.01 28.10
N LEU A 52 -2.81 38.85 27.42
CA LEU A 52 -2.22 37.54 27.13
C LEU A 52 -1.17 37.12 28.15
N SER A 53 -0.61 38.08 28.89
CA SER A 53 0.45 37.89 29.89
C SER A 53 1.62 37.04 29.38
N PRO A 54 2.31 37.45 28.30
CA PRO A 54 3.45 36.70 27.77
C PRO A 54 4.61 36.64 28.78
N ASN A 55 5.38 35.55 28.73
CA ASN A 55 6.61 35.40 29.50
C ASN A 55 7.82 35.93 28.71
N MET A 56 7.75 35.87 27.38
CA MET A 56 8.75 36.42 26.45
C MET A 56 8.08 37.23 25.35
N LEU A 57 8.74 38.29 24.92
CA LEU A 57 8.30 39.18 23.85
C LEU A 57 9.45 39.40 22.85
N PHE A 58 9.25 39.01 21.59
CA PHE A 58 10.16 39.32 20.50
C PHE A 58 9.53 40.36 19.57
N LEU A 59 10.25 41.46 19.36
CA LEU A 59 9.89 42.53 18.44
C LEU A 59 10.91 42.62 17.31
N SER A 60 10.44 42.70 16.08
CA SER A 60 11.23 43.05 14.90
C SER A 60 10.82 44.40 14.32
N GLU A 61 11.73 44.99 13.55
CA GLU A 61 11.61 46.31 12.95
C GLU A 61 11.38 47.43 13.97
N THR A 62 12.09 47.40 15.09
CA THR A 62 11.87 48.34 16.20
C THR A 62 12.19 49.81 15.84
N LYS A 63 13.06 50.03 14.85
CA LYS A 63 13.53 51.34 14.35
C LYS A 63 14.07 52.29 15.42
N ASN A 64 14.52 51.73 16.55
CA ASN A 64 14.96 52.50 17.70
C ASN A 64 16.25 51.94 18.31
N ARG A 65 16.97 52.79 19.03
CA ARG A 65 18.20 52.46 19.76
C ARG A 65 17.90 51.81 21.10
N GLU A 66 18.91 51.15 21.67
CA GLU A 66 18.80 50.41 22.93
C GLU A 66 18.26 51.27 24.08
N ARG A 67 18.71 52.54 24.18
CA ARG A 67 18.23 53.48 25.21
C ARG A 67 16.71 53.64 25.24
N TYR A 68 16.08 53.74 24.07
CA TYR A 68 14.61 53.87 23.99
C TYR A 68 13.92 52.53 24.26
N MET A 69 14.49 51.43 23.77
CA MET A 69 13.96 50.09 24.02
C MET A 69 13.98 49.71 25.51
N ASN A 70 14.94 50.21 26.27
CA ASN A 70 14.98 50.04 27.73
C ASN A 70 13.79 50.73 28.42
N THR A 71 13.39 51.93 27.97
CA THR A 71 12.18 52.61 28.45
C THR A 71 10.90 51.84 28.06
N VAL A 72 10.88 51.25 26.86
CA VAL A 72 9.75 50.40 26.42
C VAL A 72 9.64 49.15 27.28
N ARG A 73 10.77 48.50 27.59
CA ARG A 73 10.84 47.34 28.49
C ARG A 73 10.22 47.65 29.85
N GLU A 74 10.60 48.78 30.45
CA GLU A 74 10.05 49.24 31.73
C GLU A 74 8.53 49.49 31.62
N LYS A 75 8.07 50.13 30.54
CA LYS A 75 6.64 50.40 30.30
C LYS A 75 5.79 49.15 30.10
N LEU A 76 6.38 48.03 29.70
CA LEU A 76 5.73 46.74 29.46
C LEU A 76 5.92 45.73 30.59
N ASN A 77 6.58 46.13 31.69
CA ASN A 77 6.86 45.30 32.87
C ASN A 77 7.62 44.00 32.54
N PHE A 78 8.73 44.12 31.81
CA PHE A 78 9.71 43.04 31.64
C PHE A 78 11.00 43.38 32.38
N GLU A 79 11.57 42.42 33.11
CA GLU A 79 12.79 42.65 33.88
C GLU A 79 14.05 42.63 33.01
N ASN A 80 14.06 41.81 31.95
CA ASN A 80 15.24 41.58 31.14
C ASN A 80 15.01 41.87 29.64
N SER A 81 16.07 42.27 28.93
CA SER A 81 16.03 42.44 27.47
C SER A 81 17.37 42.23 26.78
N CYS A 82 17.31 41.91 25.49
CA CYS A 82 18.44 41.92 24.56
C CYS A 82 18.04 42.71 23.30
N VAL A 83 18.85 43.70 22.91
CA VAL A 83 18.57 44.58 21.77
C VAL A 83 19.63 44.41 20.67
N VAL A 84 19.17 44.34 19.43
CA VAL A 84 19.98 44.56 18.23
C VAL A 84 19.54 45.91 17.67
N GLU A 85 20.43 46.90 17.70
CA GLU A 85 20.09 48.28 17.33
C GLU A 85 19.72 48.42 15.84
N SER A 86 18.85 49.38 15.55
CA SER A 86 18.56 49.78 14.17
C SER A 86 19.74 50.51 13.55
N MET A 87 20.05 50.20 12.28
CA MET A 87 20.97 51.03 11.50
C MET A 87 20.16 52.16 10.86
N ASN A 88 20.38 53.40 11.32
CA ASN A 88 19.54 54.56 10.97
C ASN A 88 18.06 54.34 11.34
N ARG A 89 17.14 54.48 10.38
CA ARG A 89 15.69 54.28 10.54
C ARG A 89 15.20 52.90 10.07
N SER A 90 16.11 51.94 9.85
CA SER A 90 15.76 50.59 9.37
C SER A 90 16.29 49.48 10.28
N GLY A 91 15.51 48.40 10.35
CA GLY A 91 15.81 47.24 11.19
C GLY A 91 15.55 47.48 12.68
N GLY A 92 16.34 46.79 13.51
CA GLY A 92 16.15 46.75 14.96
C GLY A 92 15.35 45.53 15.40
N MET A 93 15.86 44.79 16.38
CA MET A 93 15.18 43.65 16.99
C MET A 93 15.35 43.72 18.50
N THR A 94 14.37 43.22 19.25
CA THR A 94 14.46 43.16 20.71
C THR A 94 13.77 41.91 21.22
N LEU A 95 14.43 41.21 22.13
CA LEU A 95 13.83 40.13 22.92
C LEU A 95 13.74 40.61 24.37
N MET A 96 12.56 40.57 24.97
CA MET A 96 12.31 40.87 26.38
C MET A 96 11.75 39.62 27.07
N TRP A 97 12.08 39.41 28.33
CA TRP A 97 11.56 38.27 29.10
C TRP A 97 11.48 38.58 30.58
N LYS A 98 10.58 37.85 31.25
CA LYS A 98 10.37 37.98 32.69
C LYS A 98 11.40 37.18 33.49
N ASP A 99 11.66 37.56 34.74
CA ASP A 99 12.61 36.86 35.63
C ASP A 99 12.28 35.37 35.85
N GLU A 100 11.01 34.99 35.70
CA GLU A 100 10.56 33.59 35.73
C GLU A 100 11.11 32.75 34.56
N VAL A 101 11.58 33.38 33.47
CA VAL A 101 12.19 32.71 32.32
C VAL A 101 13.69 32.70 32.48
N LYS A 102 14.26 31.52 32.76
CA LYS A 102 15.71 31.37 32.85
C LYS A 102 16.34 31.15 31.47
N ILE A 103 17.12 32.13 31.03
CA ILE A 103 17.91 32.08 29.78
C ILE A 103 19.38 31.81 30.12
N ARG A 104 19.97 30.78 29.52
CA ARG A 104 21.37 30.40 29.75
C ARG A 104 22.37 31.15 28.87
N GLU A 105 21.98 31.39 27.63
CA GLU A 105 22.84 32.00 26.61
C GLU A 105 21.98 32.78 25.61
N ILE A 106 22.48 33.93 25.17
CA ILE A 106 21.88 34.73 24.09
C ILE A 106 22.94 35.00 23.03
N LEU A 107 22.64 34.65 21.79
CA LEU A 107 23.44 34.94 20.61
C LEU A 107 22.66 35.91 19.71
N LYS A 108 23.38 36.80 19.02
CA LYS A 108 22.78 37.78 18.10
C LYS A 108 23.45 37.76 16.73
N THR A 109 22.65 37.97 15.70
CA THR A 109 23.11 38.29 14.34
C THR A 109 22.40 39.56 13.87
N ALA A 110 22.68 39.99 12.63
CA ALA A 110 21.98 41.13 12.03
C ALA A 110 20.47 40.87 11.80
N PHE A 111 20.01 39.62 11.84
CA PHE A 111 18.63 39.23 11.49
C PHE A 111 18.02 38.16 12.40
N THR A 112 18.73 37.73 13.45
CA THR A 112 18.23 36.84 14.50
C THR A 112 18.64 37.26 15.90
N ILE A 113 17.77 37.01 16.89
CA ILE A 113 18.11 36.91 18.31
C ILE A 113 17.83 35.48 18.75
N GLU A 114 18.83 34.80 19.31
CA GLU A 114 18.79 33.38 19.62
C GLU A 114 18.99 33.19 21.13
N ALA A 115 18.00 32.66 21.83
CA ALA A 115 18.03 32.47 23.28
C ALA A 115 17.90 30.99 23.64
N GLN A 116 18.81 30.49 24.48
CA GLN A 116 18.71 29.16 25.07
C GLN A 116 17.88 29.22 26.35
N VAL A 117 16.65 28.72 26.27
CA VAL A 117 15.67 28.72 27.35
C VAL A 117 15.78 27.44 28.17
N GLU A 118 15.80 27.57 29.49
CA GLU A 118 15.70 26.47 30.45
C GLU A 118 14.27 26.35 30.97
N ASP A 119 13.58 25.30 30.55
CA ASP A 119 12.21 25.00 30.97
C ASP A 119 12.25 23.95 32.09
N PHE A 120 11.94 24.40 33.30
CA PHE A 120 11.92 23.59 34.50
C PHE A 120 10.74 22.62 34.55
N GLU A 121 9.62 22.94 33.89
CA GLU A 121 8.43 22.08 33.86
C GLU A 121 8.72 20.82 33.04
N THR A 122 9.28 21.00 31.85
CA THR A 122 9.66 19.87 31.00
C THR A 122 11.00 19.25 31.40
N LYS A 123 11.76 19.91 32.29
CA LYS A 123 13.15 19.59 32.64
C LYS A 123 14.05 19.53 31.40
N THR A 124 13.83 20.43 30.45
CA THR A 124 14.60 20.47 29.19
C THR A 124 15.05 21.87 28.83
N THR A 125 16.20 21.94 28.17
CA THR A 125 16.65 23.16 27.50
C THR A 125 16.29 23.12 26.02
N TRP A 126 15.94 24.28 25.47
CA TRP A 126 15.62 24.44 24.04
C TRP A 126 15.93 25.86 23.57
N TRP A 127 16.06 26.04 22.25
CA TRP A 127 16.40 27.34 21.67
C TRP A 127 15.18 28.04 21.08
N PHE A 128 14.98 29.31 21.46
CA PHE A 128 14.09 30.24 20.78
C PHE A 128 14.90 31.12 19.84
N ILE A 129 14.50 31.20 18.57
CA ILE A 129 15.14 32.06 17.57
C ILE A 129 14.09 33.05 17.05
N GLY A 130 14.21 34.32 17.46
CA GLY A 130 13.47 35.42 16.84
C GLY A 130 14.14 35.79 15.52
N ILE A 131 13.38 35.86 14.42
CA ILE A 131 13.91 36.17 13.08
C ILE A 131 13.23 37.39 12.45
N TYR A 132 14.02 38.18 11.73
CA TYR A 132 13.57 39.20 10.79
C TYR A 132 14.35 39.08 9.48
N ALA A 133 13.81 38.31 8.52
CA ALA A 133 14.49 38.04 7.25
C ALA A 133 14.37 39.21 6.26
N SER A 134 15.34 39.34 5.34
CA SER A 134 15.35 40.41 4.35
C SER A 134 14.23 40.25 3.31
N CYS A 135 13.66 41.37 2.85
CA CYS A 135 12.74 41.40 1.71
C CYS A 135 13.45 41.12 0.37
N ASP A 136 14.78 41.28 0.31
CA ASP A 136 15.58 40.96 -0.87
C ASP A 136 15.84 39.45 -0.97
N ASN A 137 15.46 38.86 -2.11
CA ASN A 137 15.58 37.42 -2.35
C ASN A 137 17.02 36.88 -2.28
N LEU A 138 18.02 37.64 -2.77
CA LEU A 138 19.42 37.19 -2.78
C LEU A 138 20.02 37.22 -1.38
N ILE A 139 19.74 38.29 -0.62
CA ILE A 139 20.18 38.42 0.77
C ILE A 139 19.48 37.36 1.63
N ARG A 140 18.17 37.18 1.48
CA ARG A 140 17.42 36.17 2.23
C ARG A 140 17.92 34.75 1.95
N LYS A 141 18.30 34.45 0.71
CA LYS A 141 18.91 33.17 0.35
C LYS A 141 20.23 32.92 1.07
N SER A 142 21.04 33.96 1.32
CA SER A 142 22.26 33.83 2.11
C SER A 142 21.94 33.66 3.61
N GLN A 143 20.93 34.38 4.13
CA GLN A 143 20.43 34.22 5.50
C GLN A 143 19.97 32.78 5.80
N TRP A 144 19.28 32.12 4.85
CA TRP A 144 18.92 30.70 4.98
C TRP A 144 20.12 29.77 5.18
N LYS A 145 21.24 30.03 4.49
CA LYS A 145 22.47 29.26 4.65
C LYS A 145 23.09 29.48 6.02
N VAL A 146 23.13 30.73 6.49
CA VAL A 146 23.64 31.07 7.82
C VAL A 146 22.86 30.33 8.91
N ILE A 147 21.53 30.33 8.85
CA ILE A 147 20.67 29.59 9.80
C ILE A 147 20.97 28.08 9.73
N GLN A 148 21.14 27.53 8.52
CA GLN A 148 21.42 26.11 8.33
C GLN A 148 22.77 25.68 8.92
N GLU A 149 23.77 26.56 8.90
CA GLU A 149 25.07 26.33 9.56
C GLU A 149 24.95 26.44 11.08
N ARG A 150 24.26 27.48 11.57
CA ARG A 150 24.05 27.74 13.01
C ARG A 150 23.21 26.68 13.71
N LYS A 151 22.36 25.95 12.98
CA LYS A 151 21.61 24.79 13.50
C LYS A 151 22.46 23.80 14.30
N ARG A 152 23.76 23.67 14.00
CA ARG A 152 24.68 22.80 14.76
C ARG A 152 24.80 23.20 16.24
N LEU A 153 24.60 24.48 16.56
CA LEU A 153 24.64 25.04 17.92
C LEU A 153 23.39 24.69 18.71
N TRP A 154 22.22 24.71 18.07
CA TRP A 154 20.92 24.58 18.76
C TRP A 154 20.52 23.14 19.10
N GLY A 155 21.28 22.17 18.59
CA GLY A 155 21.00 20.75 18.79
C GLY A 155 19.65 20.32 18.21
N GLY A 156 18.95 19.46 18.94
CA GLY A 156 17.70 18.83 18.48
C GLY A 156 16.43 19.64 18.73
N LYS A 157 16.39 20.52 19.74
CA LYS A 157 15.16 21.15 20.25
C LYS A 157 15.21 22.67 20.08
N TRP A 158 14.53 23.18 19.05
CA TRP A 158 14.49 24.60 18.78
C TRP A 158 13.25 25.02 17.99
N ILE A 159 12.91 26.30 18.11
CA ILE A 159 11.85 26.98 17.39
C ILE A 159 12.40 28.29 16.84
N ILE A 160 12.03 28.62 15.60
CA ILE A 160 12.29 29.89 14.96
C ILE A 160 10.97 30.56 14.61
N ALA A 161 10.77 31.81 15.05
CA ALA A 161 9.51 32.53 14.90
C ALA A 161 9.76 34.01 14.61
N GLY A 162 8.93 34.59 13.75
CA GLY A 162 9.05 35.98 13.32
C GLY A 162 8.70 36.14 11.85
N ASP A 163 9.18 37.23 11.27
CA ASP A 163 8.93 37.60 9.88
C ASP A 163 9.97 36.95 8.96
N PHE A 164 9.50 36.06 8.08
CA PHE A 164 10.33 35.39 7.08
C PHE A 164 10.33 36.13 5.74
N ASN A 165 9.44 37.10 5.56
CA ASN A 165 9.18 37.84 4.33
C ASN A 165 8.87 36.97 3.08
N ASP A 166 8.62 35.66 3.22
CA ASP A 166 8.37 34.74 2.10
C ASP A 166 7.23 33.75 2.40
N ILE A 167 6.65 33.22 1.33
CA ILE A 167 5.46 32.34 1.35
C ILE A 167 5.74 31.00 0.67
N LEU A 168 4.99 29.96 1.03
CA LEU A 168 5.17 28.61 0.49
C LEU A 168 4.36 28.34 -0.77
N SER A 169 3.32 29.11 -1.06
CA SER A 169 2.54 28.96 -2.29
C SER A 169 1.64 30.16 -2.48
N ASN A 170 1.04 30.29 -3.66
CA ASN A 170 0.00 31.30 -3.88
C ASN A 170 -1.26 31.08 -3.01
N GLU A 171 -1.44 29.92 -2.35
CA GLU A 171 -2.52 29.74 -1.37
C GLU A 171 -2.26 30.53 -0.06
N GLU A 172 -1.01 30.96 0.18
CA GLU A 172 -0.63 31.82 1.32
C GLU A 172 -0.64 33.32 0.96
N LYS A 173 -1.27 33.68 -0.16
CA LYS A 173 -1.38 35.04 -0.69
C LYS A 173 -2.81 35.28 -1.17
N TRP A 174 -3.30 36.49 -0.94
CA TRP A 174 -4.54 37.00 -1.51
C TRP A 174 -4.27 38.30 -2.29
N GLY A 175 -4.89 38.45 -3.45
CA GLY A 175 -4.69 39.60 -4.34
C GLY A 175 -3.33 39.61 -5.06
N GLY A 176 -3.13 40.62 -5.90
CA GLY A 176 -1.87 40.84 -6.64
C GLY A 176 -1.55 39.81 -7.73
N ARG A 177 -0.34 39.92 -8.31
CA ARG A 177 0.11 39.00 -9.37
C ARG A 177 0.46 37.62 -8.83
N TRP A 178 0.04 36.60 -9.56
CA TRP A 178 0.39 35.20 -9.29
C TRP A 178 1.90 34.98 -9.44
N ARG A 179 2.54 34.37 -8.43
CA ARG A 179 3.97 34.04 -8.46
C ARG A 179 4.18 32.67 -9.11
N GLU A 180 5.25 32.53 -9.88
CA GLU A 180 5.66 31.23 -10.43
C GLU A 180 6.11 30.27 -9.33
N GLU A 181 5.84 28.97 -9.51
CA GLU A 181 6.15 27.93 -8.52
C GLU A 181 7.64 27.85 -8.15
N LYS A 182 8.52 28.21 -9.09
CA LYS A 182 9.98 28.27 -8.88
C LYS A 182 10.37 29.32 -7.84
N SER A 183 9.60 30.40 -7.69
CA SER A 183 9.90 31.47 -6.73
C SER A 183 9.77 31.02 -5.28
N PHE A 184 9.01 29.96 -4.99
CA PHE A 184 8.84 29.41 -3.64
C PHE A 184 9.90 28.36 -3.28
N SER A 185 10.76 27.96 -4.23
CA SER A 185 11.64 26.81 -4.04
C SER A 185 12.67 27.06 -2.94
N ASP A 186 13.20 28.28 -2.84
CA ASP A 186 14.26 28.58 -1.89
C ASP A 186 13.76 28.44 -0.44
N PHE A 187 12.60 29.00 -0.11
CA PHE A 187 12.01 28.86 1.22
C PHE A 187 11.50 27.45 1.51
N LYS A 188 10.86 26.78 0.52
CA LYS A 188 10.49 25.35 0.64
C LYS A 188 11.70 24.48 0.92
N ASN A 189 12.80 24.70 0.20
CA ASN A 189 14.04 23.98 0.38
C ASN A 189 14.60 24.26 1.77
N PHE A 190 14.68 25.51 2.23
CA PHE A 190 15.11 25.83 3.59
C PHE A 190 14.33 25.06 4.67
N ILE A 191 13.00 25.02 4.59
CA ILE A 191 12.15 24.26 5.54
C ILE A 191 12.44 22.75 5.47
N ASN A 192 12.49 22.20 4.26
CA ASN A 192 12.74 20.77 4.02
C ASN A 192 14.16 20.36 4.41
N ASP A 193 15.13 21.21 4.11
CA ASP A 193 16.57 21.09 4.37
C ASP A 193 16.81 20.96 5.87
N ASN A 194 16.11 21.78 6.64
CA ASN A 194 16.21 21.80 8.09
C ASN A 194 15.25 20.85 8.81
N GLN A 195 14.38 20.13 8.08
CA GLN A 195 13.33 19.25 8.62
C GLN A 195 12.33 19.96 9.53
N LEU A 196 12.04 21.21 9.21
CA LEU A 196 11.18 22.05 10.02
C LEU A 196 9.71 21.65 9.91
N VAL A 197 8.99 21.90 10.99
CA VAL A 197 7.54 21.72 11.10
C VAL A 197 6.93 23.07 11.38
N ASP A 198 6.13 23.58 10.44
CA ASP A 198 5.27 24.75 10.68
C ASP A 198 4.25 24.41 11.78
N ILE A 199 4.26 25.20 12.85
CA ILE A 199 3.34 25.07 13.99
C ILE A 199 1.89 25.26 13.53
N GLY A 200 1.68 26.00 12.44
CA GLY A 200 0.37 26.45 11.99
C GLY A 200 -0.09 27.66 12.78
N PHE A 201 -1.38 27.96 12.71
CA PHE A 201 -1.98 29.11 13.38
C PHE A 201 -3.48 28.88 13.62
N GLU A 202 -4.07 29.70 14.48
CA GLU A 202 -5.50 29.92 14.67
C GLU A 202 -5.77 31.44 14.52
N GLY A 203 -6.86 31.83 13.86
CA GLY A 203 -7.15 33.23 13.53
C GLY A 203 -7.04 33.53 12.04
N ASN A 204 -6.86 34.81 11.70
CA ASN A 204 -6.76 35.32 10.34
C ASN A 204 -5.61 34.61 9.56
N PRO A 205 -5.83 34.09 8.34
CA PRO A 205 -4.79 33.40 7.58
C PRO A 205 -3.63 34.27 7.13
N TRP A 206 -3.85 35.59 7.06
CA TRP A 206 -2.85 36.55 6.63
C TRP A 206 -2.21 37.20 7.85
N THR A 207 -0.91 37.44 7.77
CA THR A 207 -0.19 38.16 8.83
C THR A 207 0.31 39.50 8.37
N TRP A 208 0.33 39.78 7.07
CA TRP A 208 0.72 41.06 6.51
C TRP A 208 -0.31 41.55 5.47
N SER A 209 -0.52 42.87 5.41
CA SER A 209 -1.32 43.54 4.37
C SER A 209 -0.60 44.79 3.88
N ASN A 210 -0.69 45.08 2.58
CA ASN A 210 -0.25 46.37 2.05
C ASN A 210 -1.19 47.55 2.44
N ASN A 211 -2.33 47.27 3.09
CA ASN A 211 -3.33 48.24 3.55
C ASN A 211 -3.87 49.18 2.44
N TRP A 212 -3.96 48.68 1.19
CA TRP A 212 -4.57 49.43 0.09
C TRP A 212 -6.08 49.19 0.03
N GLU A 213 -6.85 50.16 -0.49
CA GLU A 213 -8.31 50.04 -0.64
C GLU A 213 -8.70 49.31 -1.94
N GLU A 214 -9.63 48.36 -1.81
CA GLU A 214 -10.38 47.56 -2.82
C GLU A 214 -9.61 46.99 -4.05
N ILE A 215 -9.08 47.82 -4.95
CA ILE A 215 -8.65 47.37 -6.29
C ILE A 215 -7.16 46.94 -6.34
N GLY A 216 -6.42 47.07 -5.23
CA GLY A 216 -5.00 46.72 -5.17
C GLY A 216 -4.53 46.08 -3.87
N GLU A 217 -5.44 45.64 -3.01
CA GLU A 217 -5.10 45.03 -1.74
C GLU A 217 -4.38 43.68 -1.93
N VAL A 218 -3.27 43.50 -1.22
CA VAL A 218 -2.48 42.28 -1.20
C VAL A 218 -2.25 41.88 0.26
N ARG A 219 -2.61 40.65 0.58
CA ARG A 219 -2.41 40.06 1.91
C ARG A 219 -1.56 38.81 1.80
N GLU A 220 -0.60 38.64 2.70
CA GLU A 220 0.33 37.51 2.70
C GLU A 220 0.55 36.96 4.12
N ARG A 221 0.94 35.70 4.22
CA ARG A 221 1.36 35.07 5.48
C ARG A 221 2.89 35.12 5.59
N LEU A 222 3.45 36.22 6.07
CA LEU A 222 4.90 36.39 6.18
C LEU A 222 5.47 35.90 7.51
N ASP A 223 4.67 36.04 8.58
CA ASP A 223 5.03 35.70 9.95
C ASP A 223 4.61 34.28 10.28
N ARG A 224 5.53 33.49 10.85
CA ARG A 224 5.22 32.10 11.24
C ARG A 224 6.15 31.56 12.32
N GLY A 225 5.70 30.53 13.03
CA GLY A 225 6.54 29.72 13.91
C GLY A 225 6.90 28.38 13.25
N LEU A 226 8.19 28.14 13.01
CA LEU A 226 8.74 26.88 12.53
C LEU A 226 9.55 26.20 13.63
N CYS A 227 9.32 24.92 13.88
CA CYS A 227 10.02 24.20 14.95
C CYS A 227 10.73 22.94 14.43
N SER A 228 11.76 22.52 15.17
CA SER A 228 12.38 21.23 14.97
C SER A 228 11.42 20.09 15.33
N LEU A 229 11.60 18.93 14.71
CA LEU A 229 10.76 17.78 15.01
C LEU A 229 10.82 17.38 16.49
N ASP A 230 12.01 17.37 17.08
CA ASP A 230 12.18 16.95 18.48
C ASP A 230 11.60 17.97 19.46
N TRP A 231 11.63 19.28 19.15
CA TRP A 231 10.92 20.30 19.93
C TRP A 231 9.40 20.08 19.89
N SER A 232 8.85 19.85 18.69
CA SER A 232 7.41 19.58 18.51
C SER A 232 6.92 18.32 19.23
N LEU A 233 7.82 17.40 19.57
CA LEU A 233 7.49 16.17 20.30
C LEU A 233 7.43 16.39 21.82
N VAL A 234 8.17 17.37 22.33
CA VAL A 234 8.09 17.82 23.73
C VAL A 234 6.83 18.65 23.92
N PHE A 235 6.63 19.67 23.10
CA PHE A 235 5.48 20.57 23.15
C PHE A 235 4.38 20.13 22.18
N ASP A 236 3.78 18.97 22.43
CA ASP A 236 2.85 18.33 21.50
C ASP A 236 1.48 19.03 21.36
N LYS A 237 1.20 19.96 22.28
CA LYS A 237 -0.01 20.79 22.32
C LYS A 237 0.22 22.25 21.93
N VAL A 238 1.43 22.61 21.49
CA VAL A 238 1.76 23.98 21.11
C VAL A 238 0.68 24.59 20.21
N LYS A 239 0.27 25.81 20.52
CA LYS A 239 -0.69 26.58 19.74
C LYS A 239 -0.05 27.90 19.35
N CYS A 240 -0.21 28.29 18.10
CA CYS A 240 0.11 29.62 17.61
C CYS A 240 -1.21 30.32 17.25
N THR A 241 -1.42 31.54 17.71
CA THR A 241 -2.61 32.34 17.41
C THR A 241 -2.17 33.63 16.74
N HIS A 242 -2.79 33.97 15.62
CA HIS A 242 -2.63 35.28 15.00
C HIS A 242 -3.55 36.26 15.72
N VAL A 243 -2.98 37.32 16.27
CA VAL A 243 -3.71 38.38 16.96
C VAL A 243 -3.74 39.57 15.99
N ASP A 244 -4.94 39.91 15.53
CA ASP A 244 -5.15 41.06 14.65
C ASP A 244 -4.78 42.36 15.39
N THR A 245 -4.20 43.31 14.67
CA THR A 245 -3.78 44.60 15.20
C THR A 245 -4.05 45.71 14.20
N PHE A 246 -4.30 46.90 14.72
CA PHE A 246 -4.43 48.13 13.93
C PHE A 246 -3.15 48.99 13.99
N ALA A 247 -2.15 48.59 14.78
CA ALA A 247 -0.96 49.39 15.05
C ALA A 247 0.22 49.11 14.09
N SER A 248 0.16 48.02 13.32
CA SER A 248 1.13 47.64 12.30
C SER A 248 0.41 46.98 11.13
N ASP A 249 1.02 47.00 9.96
CA ASP A 249 0.68 46.17 8.81
C ASP A 249 0.90 44.67 9.04
N HIS A 250 1.57 44.28 10.12
CA HIS A 250 1.75 42.90 10.56
C HIS A 250 0.89 42.50 11.77
N SER A 251 0.36 41.28 11.77
CA SER A 251 -0.33 40.64 12.91
C SER A 251 0.66 40.07 13.93
N MET A 252 0.29 40.02 15.21
CA MET A 252 1.12 39.39 16.23
C MET A 252 0.95 37.88 16.24
N LEU A 253 2.00 37.14 16.58
CA LEU A 253 1.95 35.70 16.84
C LEU A 253 2.04 35.43 18.34
N MET A 254 1.00 34.82 18.91
CA MET A 254 1.02 34.30 20.28
C MET A 254 1.27 32.80 20.27
N ILE A 255 2.45 32.38 20.71
CA ILE A 255 2.86 30.98 20.81
C ILE A 255 2.72 30.52 22.25
N ASP A 256 1.75 29.63 22.50
CA ASP A 256 1.50 28.99 23.78
C ASP A 256 2.01 27.55 23.74
N THR A 257 3.01 27.24 24.55
CA THR A 257 3.63 25.90 24.59
C THR A 257 2.73 24.84 25.21
N LYS A 258 1.75 25.23 26.02
CA LYS A 258 0.85 24.32 26.73
C LYS A 258 -0.50 24.99 27.02
N PRO A 259 -1.33 25.21 25.98
CA PRO A 259 -2.62 25.86 26.15
C PRO A 259 -3.52 25.05 27.08
N GLU A 260 -4.26 25.76 27.94
CA GLU A 260 -5.20 25.12 28.88
C GLU A 260 -6.17 24.21 28.12
N ALA A 261 -6.09 22.92 28.42
CA ALA A 261 -6.89 21.94 27.71
C ALA A 261 -8.31 21.89 28.32
N ARG A 262 -9.31 22.44 27.61
CA ARG A 262 -10.70 22.04 27.86
C ARG A 262 -10.82 20.53 27.67
N LYS A 263 -11.37 19.82 28.67
CA LYS A 263 -11.57 18.36 28.64
C LYS A 263 -12.54 17.96 27.52
N ARG A 264 -12.01 17.69 26.32
CA ARG A 264 -12.79 17.08 25.22
C ARG A 264 -13.31 15.70 25.64
N LYS A 265 -14.57 15.39 25.34
CA LYS A 265 -15.08 14.01 25.34
C LYS A 265 -14.34 13.24 24.24
N LYS A 266 -13.34 12.45 24.61
CA LYS A 266 -12.58 11.63 23.66
C LYS A 266 -13.53 10.64 22.99
N ARG A 267 -13.60 10.67 21.65
CA ARG A 267 -14.24 9.58 20.88
C ARG A 267 -13.52 8.27 21.20
N PHE A 268 -14.30 7.23 21.44
CA PHE A 268 -13.78 5.87 21.58
C PHE A 268 -13.30 5.40 20.21
N PHE A 269 -12.09 4.85 20.18
CA PHE A 269 -11.54 4.14 19.04
C PHE A 269 -11.05 2.80 19.56
N PHE A 270 -11.50 1.73 18.91
CA PHE A 270 -11.01 0.38 19.19
C PHE A 270 -9.55 0.26 18.73
N ASP A 271 -8.69 -0.26 19.61
CA ASP A 271 -7.27 -0.49 19.32
C ASP A 271 -7.06 -1.98 19.06
N ARG A 272 -6.56 -2.32 17.88
CA ARG A 272 -6.44 -3.72 17.44
C ARG A 272 -5.52 -4.53 18.36
N ARG A 273 -4.57 -3.86 19.05
CA ARG A 273 -3.64 -4.52 19.97
C ARG A 273 -4.37 -5.15 21.16
N TRP A 274 -5.58 -4.69 21.49
CA TRP A 274 -6.37 -5.27 22.58
C TRP A 274 -6.73 -6.72 22.30
N LEU A 275 -6.98 -7.10 21.05
CA LEU A 275 -7.29 -8.49 20.65
C LEU A 275 -6.17 -9.50 20.99
N LYS A 276 -4.94 -9.02 21.21
CA LYS A 276 -3.79 -9.85 21.60
C LYS A 276 -3.56 -9.93 23.10
N LYS A 277 -4.35 -9.22 23.90
CA LYS A 277 -4.25 -9.21 25.36
C LYS A 277 -5.25 -10.20 25.95
N GLU A 278 -4.80 -10.97 26.92
CA GLU A 278 -5.64 -11.90 27.66
C GLU A 278 -6.80 -11.16 28.35
N GLY A 279 -7.97 -11.80 28.39
CA GLY A 279 -9.19 -11.29 29.02
C GLY A 279 -10.03 -10.31 28.19
N VAL A 280 -9.56 -9.79 27.05
CA VAL A 280 -10.38 -8.86 26.24
C VAL A 280 -11.60 -9.54 25.62
N GLN A 281 -11.46 -10.81 25.22
CA GLN A 281 -12.54 -11.55 24.54
C GLN A 281 -13.71 -11.78 25.48
N ASP A 282 -13.41 -12.13 26.73
CA ASP A 282 -14.41 -12.34 27.78
C ASP A 282 -15.13 -11.02 28.09
N VAL A 283 -14.42 -9.90 28.14
CA VAL A 283 -15.02 -8.56 28.32
C VAL A 283 -16.00 -8.24 27.19
N ILE A 284 -15.66 -8.55 25.94
CA ILE A 284 -16.55 -8.31 24.79
C ILE A 284 -17.76 -9.23 24.85
N ARG A 285 -17.56 -10.53 25.10
CA ARG A 285 -18.62 -11.54 25.18
C ARG A 285 -19.63 -11.20 26.27
N ASN A 286 -19.15 -10.99 27.49
CA ASN A 286 -19.99 -10.64 28.64
C ASN A 286 -20.76 -9.32 28.41
N ALA A 287 -20.16 -8.35 27.74
CA ALA A 287 -20.83 -7.10 27.43
C ALA A 287 -21.85 -7.19 26.28
N TRP A 288 -21.61 -8.10 25.32
CA TRP A 288 -22.47 -8.30 24.15
C TRP A 288 -23.70 -9.16 24.46
N ASP A 289 -23.53 -10.14 25.35
CA ASP A 289 -24.59 -11.09 25.72
C ASP A 289 -25.63 -10.47 26.67
N GLN A 290 -25.40 -9.25 27.16
CA GLN A 290 -26.42 -8.51 27.89
C GLN A 290 -27.61 -8.13 26.99
N ASP A 291 -28.81 -8.38 27.50
CA ASP A 291 -30.05 -8.00 26.84
C ASP A 291 -30.48 -6.58 27.15
N PHE A 292 -31.12 -5.96 26.16
CA PHE A 292 -31.67 -4.62 26.23
C PHE A 292 -33.07 -4.65 25.62
N GLU A 293 -34.00 -3.89 26.20
CA GLU A 293 -35.35 -3.73 25.68
C GLU A 293 -35.41 -2.62 24.61
N GLY A 294 -36.31 -2.77 23.64
CA GLY A 294 -36.54 -1.80 22.56
C GLY A 294 -36.44 -2.41 21.16
N SER A 295 -36.49 -1.56 20.13
CA SER A 295 -36.42 -2.00 18.73
C SER A 295 -35.11 -2.75 18.42
N ARG A 296 -35.11 -3.66 17.44
CA ARG A 296 -33.90 -4.46 17.08
C ARG A 296 -32.64 -3.59 16.93
N MET A 297 -32.78 -2.42 16.29
CA MET A 297 -31.64 -1.53 16.08
C MET A 297 -31.25 -0.73 17.32
N PHE A 298 -32.20 -0.43 18.19
CA PHE A 298 -31.92 0.10 19.53
C PHE A 298 -31.15 -0.91 20.38
N ARG A 299 -31.55 -2.20 20.37
CA ARG A 299 -30.85 -3.28 21.08
C ARG A 299 -29.40 -3.42 20.62
N ILE A 300 -29.15 -3.44 19.31
CA ILE A 300 -27.78 -3.49 18.74
C ILE A 300 -26.97 -2.26 19.15
N LYS A 301 -27.54 -1.05 19.07
CA LYS A 301 -26.89 0.20 19.50
C LYS A 301 -26.50 0.14 20.99
N CYS A 302 -27.38 -0.39 21.83
CA CYS A 302 -27.14 -0.55 23.27
C CYS A 302 -26.04 -1.57 23.54
N LYS A 303 -26.06 -2.74 22.89
CA LYS A 303 -24.98 -3.74 22.96
C LYS A 303 -23.62 -3.16 22.54
N ILE A 304 -23.54 -2.46 21.40
CA ILE A 304 -22.31 -1.78 20.93
C ILE A 304 -21.84 -0.73 21.95
N ARG A 305 -22.77 0.07 22.50
CA ARG A 305 -22.47 1.06 23.53
C ARG A 305 -21.92 0.38 24.79
N ASN A 306 -22.50 -0.74 25.21
CA ASN A 306 -22.09 -1.48 26.39
C ASN A 306 -20.69 -2.07 26.22
N CYS A 307 -20.42 -2.77 25.12
CA CYS A 307 -19.08 -3.27 24.79
C CYS A 307 -18.05 -2.15 24.79
N ARG A 308 -18.39 -0.97 24.26
CA ARG A 308 -17.51 0.21 24.33
C ARG A 308 -17.21 0.64 25.77
N ILE A 309 -18.20 0.65 26.66
CA ILE A 309 -18.04 1.07 28.06
C ILE A 309 -17.15 0.06 28.80
N GLU A 310 -17.44 -1.23 28.67
CA GLU A 310 -16.68 -2.29 29.33
C GLU A 310 -15.23 -2.37 28.81
N LEU A 311 -15.01 -2.22 27.50
CA LEU A 311 -13.67 -2.10 26.93
C LEU A 311 -12.92 -0.86 27.45
N LEU A 312 -13.60 0.26 27.70
CA LEU A 312 -12.98 1.45 28.29
C LEU A 312 -12.58 1.23 29.74
N LYS A 313 -13.42 0.56 30.54
CA LYS A 313 -13.12 0.18 31.93
C LYS A 313 -11.92 -0.76 31.96
N TRP A 314 -11.95 -1.83 31.17
CA TRP A 314 -10.84 -2.77 31.03
C TRP A 314 -9.54 -2.07 30.62
N LYS A 315 -9.59 -1.20 29.60
CA LYS A 315 -8.41 -0.44 29.15
C LYS A 315 -7.78 0.41 30.25
N ASN A 316 -8.60 1.09 31.06
CA ASN A 316 -8.09 1.95 32.13
C ASN A 316 -7.39 1.13 33.22
N ASN A 317 -7.83 -0.10 33.46
CA ASN A 317 -7.25 -1.01 34.44
C ASN A 317 -6.01 -1.77 33.89
N SER A 318 -5.89 -1.96 32.57
CA SER A 318 -4.93 -2.91 31.95
C SER A 318 -3.55 -2.32 31.53
N ASN A 319 -3.12 -1.18 32.08
CA ASN A 319 -1.88 -0.45 31.77
C ASN A 319 -1.43 -0.53 30.28
N CYS A 320 -2.33 -0.22 29.34
CA CYS A 320 -2.12 -0.40 27.89
C CYS A 320 -1.22 0.66 27.22
N ASN A 321 -0.48 1.47 27.98
CA ASN A 321 0.33 2.56 27.43
C ASN A 321 1.80 2.14 27.21
N ALA A 322 2.09 1.60 26.03
CA ALA A 322 3.41 1.14 25.63
C ALA A 322 4.51 2.20 25.83
N LYS A 323 4.24 3.48 25.58
CA LYS A 323 5.23 4.57 25.78
C LYS A 323 5.62 4.73 27.25
N LYS A 324 4.64 4.78 28.16
CA LYS A 324 4.93 4.84 29.61
C LYS A 324 5.71 3.62 30.07
N LYS A 325 5.38 2.43 29.53
CA LYS A 325 6.10 1.18 29.83
C LYS A 325 7.56 1.24 29.32
N ILE A 326 7.80 1.79 28.13
CA ILE A 326 9.16 2.03 27.59
C ILE A 326 9.96 2.96 28.50
N ASP A 327 9.38 4.08 28.94
CA ASP A 327 10.07 5.05 29.79
C ASP A 327 10.40 4.45 31.17
N GLN A 328 9.48 3.67 31.75
CA GLN A 328 9.70 2.93 33.00
C GLN A 328 10.82 1.89 32.87
N LEU A 329 10.79 1.07 31.82
CA LEU A 329 11.80 0.03 31.58
C LEU A 329 13.19 0.63 31.31
N LYS A 330 13.27 1.77 30.62
CA LYS A 330 14.52 2.52 30.45
C LYS A 330 15.09 3.00 31.77
N SER A 331 14.26 3.60 32.63
CA SER A 331 14.69 4.06 33.95
C SER A 331 15.16 2.90 34.84
N GLN A 332 14.51 1.73 34.75
CA GLN A 332 14.96 0.52 35.46
C GLN A 332 16.30 0.00 34.92
N LEU A 333 16.49 0.00 33.59
CA LEU A 333 17.77 -0.37 32.97
C LEU A 333 18.92 0.59 33.34
N GLU A 334 18.65 1.89 33.41
CA GLU A 334 19.62 2.89 33.87
C GLU A 334 20.01 2.65 35.33
N LYS A 335 19.04 2.39 36.22
CA LYS A 335 19.32 2.08 37.64
C LYS A 335 20.17 0.82 37.82
N LEU A 336 19.98 -0.20 36.99
CA LEU A 336 20.78 -1.43 37.03
C LEU A 336 22.19 -1.24 36.49
N GLN A 337 22.43 -0.28 35.59
CA GLN A 337 23.78 0.04 35.10
C GLN A 337 24.70 0.63 36.18
N TYR A 338 24.13 1.23 37.24
CA TYR A 338 24.89 1.77 38.37
C TYR A 338 25.12 0.77 39.51
N ASN A 339 24.49 -0.42 39.48
CA ASN A 339 24.61 -1.43 40.53
C ASN A 339 25.55 -2.57 40.12
N THR A 340 26.75 -2.60 40.67
CA THR A 340 27.84 -3.55 40.39
C THR A 340 27.65 -4.92 41.07
N ARG A 341 26.46 -5.54 40.99
CA ARG A 341 26.23 -6.90 41.51
C ARG A 341 26.11 -7.93 40.38
N VAL A 342 26.71 -9.10 40.58
CA VAL A 342 26.81 -10.21 39.61
C VAL A 342 25.43 -10.78 39.20
N ASP A 343 24.40 -10.61 40.03
CA ASP A 343 23.04 -11.14 39.80
C ASP A 343 22.18 -10.28 38.84
N THR A 344 22.64 -9.07 38.50
CA THR A 344 21.86 -8.11 37.68
C THR A 344 21.81 -8.46 36.18
N ARG A 345 22.60 -9.44 35.73
CA ARG A 345 22.70 -9.78 34.30
C ARG A 345 21.42 -10.41 33.76
N ARG A 346 20.75 -11.26 34.56
CA ARG A 346 19.49 -11.92 34.17
C ARG A 346 18.34 -10.92 34.14
N GLU A 347 18.24 -10.05 35.15
CA GLU A 347 17.27 -8.95 35.19
C GLU A 347 17.48 -7.95 34.04
N THR A 348 18.73 -7.61 33.71
CA THR A 348 19.04 -6.72 32.59
C THR A 348 18.59 -7.30 31.25
N VAL A 349 18.75 -8.62 31.05
CA VAL A 349 18.28 -9.31 29.85
C VAL A 349 16.75 -9.33 29.80
N ASP A 350 16.09 -9.62 30.93
CA ASP A 350 14.63 -9.64 31.00
C ASP A 350 14.01 -8.26 30.72
N LEU A 351 14.54 -7.20 31.36
CA LEU A 351 14.10 -5.82 31.11
C LEU A 351 14.34 -5.37 29.66
N LYS A 352 15.45 -5.79 29.04
CA LYS A 352 15.70 -5.56 27.60
C LYS A 352 14.67 -6.26 26.73
N ASN A 353 14.27 -7.49 27.07
CA ASN A 353 13.22 -8.23 26.35
C ASN A 353 11.85 -7.56 26.51
N GLN A 354 11.48 -7.15 27.73
CA GLN A 354 10.25 -6.40 27.97
C GLN A 354 10.23 -5.07 27.22
N LEU A 355 11.38 -4.38 27.14
CA LEU A 355 11.54 -3.13 26.41
C LEU A 355 11.36 -3.34 24.89
N LYS A 356 11.89 -4.45 24.36
CA LYS A 356 11.72 -4.85 22.96
C LYS A 356 10.25 -5.09 22.60
N VAL A 357 9.50 -5.79 23.46
CA VAL A 357 8.06 -6.02 23.30
C VAL A 357 7.30 -4.68 23.31
N ALA A 358 7.61 -3.80 24.26
CA ALA A 358 6.96 -2.50 24.37
C ALA A 358 7.21 -1.59 23.14
N TYR A 359 8.42 -1.60 22.56
CA TYR A 359 8.70 -0.90 21.30
C TYR A 359 7.89 -1.43 20.12
N LYS A 360 7.72 -2.75 20.02
CA LYS A 360 6.89 -3.38 18.97
C LYS A 360 5.41 -2.99 19.10
N GLU A 361 4.90 -2.93 20.34
CA GLU A 361 3.54 -2.45 20.61
C GLU A 361 3.33 -0.97 20.24
N GLU A 362 4.35 -0.13 20.45
CA GLU A 362 4.33 1.28 20.05
C GLU A 362 4.36 1.45 18.53
N GLU A 363 5.15 0.64 17.81
CA GLU A 363 5.17 0.62 16.34
C GLU A 363 3.79 0.27 15.75
N MET A 364 3.17 -0.82 16.23
CA MET A 364 1.83 -1.24 15.80
C MET A 364 0.77 -0.15 16.05
N PHE A 365 0.85 0.56 17.18
CA PHE A 365 -0.06 1.66 17.51
C PHE A 365 0.02 2.82 16.51
N TRP A 366 1.24 3.25 16.18
CA TRP A 366 1.44 4.37 15.25
C TRP A 366 1.16 3.98 13.82
N HIS A 367 1.40 2.72 13.45
CA HIS A 367 0.98 2.14 12.17
C HIS A 367 -0.54 2.22 11.98
N GLN A 368 -1.33 1.72 12.96
CA GLN A 368 -2.80 1.77 12.93
C GLN A 368 -3.30 3.21 12.85
N LYS A 369 -2.71 4.13 13.63
CA LYS A 369 -3.09 5.56 13.60
C LYS A 369 -2.74 6.29 12.31
N ALA A 370 -1.64 5.91 11.66
CA ALA A 370 -1.26 6.47 10.38
C ALA A 370 -2.20 6.03 9.24
N ARG A 371 -2.91 4.89 9.40
CA ARG A 371 -3.69 4.20 8.34
C ARG A 371 -2.86 3.91 7.09
N ILE A 372 -1.64 3.42 7.29
CA ILE A 372 -0.70 3.09 6.20
C ILE A 372 -0.59 1.58 6.09
N ASN A 373 -1.34 0.95 5.19
CA ASN A 373 -1.47 -0.52 5.14
C ASN A 373 -0.33 -1.24 4.40
N TRP A 374 0.60 -0.52 3.76
CA TRP A 374 1.58 -1.10 2.83
C TRP A 374 3.02 -1.24 3.36
N LEU A 375 3.32 -0.74 4.56
CA LEU A 375 4.65 -0.91 5.18
C LEU A 375 4.69 -2.21 5.98
N LYS A 376 5.61 -3.14 5.64
CA LYS A 376 5.88 -4.33 6.47
C LYS A 376 6.66 -3.91 7.73
N GLU A 377 6.18 -4.31 8.90
CA GLU A 377 6.82 -4.09 10.21
C GLU A 377 8.31 -4.46 10.19
N GLY A 378 9.17 -3.57 10.70
CA GLY A 378 10.62 -3.84 10.82
C GLY A 378 11.55 -2.71 10.38
N ASP A 379 11.05 -1.65 9.73
CA ASP A 379 11.81 -0.39 9.57
C ASP A 379 11.48 0.50 10.78
N LYS A 380 12.38 0.52 11.77
CA LYS A 380 12.30 1.31 13.02
C LYS A 380 12.14 2.81 12.71
N ASN A 381 10.91 3.26 12.44
CA ASN A 381 10.69 4.66 12.06
C ASN A 381 9.37 5.22 12.59
N THR A 382 9.30 5.33 13.91
CA THR A 382 8.25 6.07 14.61
C THR A 382 8.15 7.53 14.11
N LYS A 383 9.27 8.20 13.81
CA LYS A 383 9.30 9.62 13.40
C LYS A 383 8.48 9.90 12.12
N PHE A 384 8.55 9.03 11.11
CA PHE A 384 7.71 9.15 9.91
C PHE A 384 6.21 9.02 10.23
N PHE A 385 5.83 8.01 11.02
CA PHE A 385 4.43 7.82 11.40
C PHE A 385 3.89 8.97 12.24
N HIS A 386 4.67 9.50 13.19
CA HIS A 386 4.29 10.67 13.98
C HIS A 386 4.07 11.90 13.09
N ALA A 387 5.00 12.19 12.16
CA ALA A 387 4.88 13.31 11.23
C ALA A 387 3.64 13.16 10.31
N HIS A 388 3.38 11.95 9.81
CA HIS A 388 2.22 11.68 8.96
C HIS A 388 0.88 11.84 9.70
N VAL A 389 0.78 11.29 10.92
CA VAL A 389 -0.41 11.43 11.77
C VAL A 389 -0.66 12.89 12.14
N LYS A 390 0.38 13.65 12.50
CA LYS A 390 0.25 15.10 12.79
C LYS A 390 -0.24 15.87 11.55
N GLY A 391 0.38 15.66 10.39
CA GLY A 391 -0.05 16.32 9.14
C GLY A 391 -1.50 15.98 8.75
N ARG A 392 -1.95 14.74 8.99
CA ARG A 392 -3.34 14.34 8.75
C ARG A 392 -4.32 14.94 9.75
N ARG A 393 -3.98 14.96 11.04
CA ARG A 393 -4.81 15.61 12.07
C ARG A 393 -4.99 17.10 11.78
N ARG A 394 -3.94 17.77 11.28
CA ARG A 394 -3.99 19.17 10.85
C ARG A 394 -4.94 19.36 9.66
N ARG A 395 -4.77 18.59 8.57
CA ARG A 395 -5.65 18.69 7.39
C ARG A 395 -7.12 18.38 7.67
N ASN A 396 -7.39 17.50 8.63
CA ASN A 396 -8.76 17.09 8.97
C ASN A 396 -9.35 17.90 10.13
N ARG A 397 -8.67 18.94 10.62
CA ARG A 397 -9.18 19.81 11.70
C ARG A 397 -10.09 20.86 11.07
N MET A 398 -11.39 20.73 11.32
CA MET A 398 -12.37 21.76 11.00
C MET A 398 -12.36 22.74 12.18
N LEU A 399 -12.00 24.00 11.92
CA LEU A 399 -11.87 25.03 12.96
C LEU A 399 -13.19 25.79 13.13
N ASN A 400 -13.82 26.11 12.01
CA ASN A 400 -15.00 26.94 11.90
C ASN A 400 -15.77 26.55 10.63
N LEU A 401 -17.08 26.80 10.64
CA LEU A 401 -18.00 26.51 9.55
C LEU A 401 -18.87 27.76 9.35
N GLN A 402 -19.07 28.16 8.10
CA GLN A 402 -19.94 29.28 7.76
C GLN A 402 -21.39 28.81 7.76
N ARG A 403 -22.24 29.52 8.51
CA ARG A 403 -23.68 29.27 8.61
C ARG A 403 -24.39 29.83 7.37
N GLU A 404 -25.65 29.44 7.16
CA GLU A 404 -26.46 29.90 6.02
C GLU A 404 -26.73 31.42 6.04
N ASP A 405 -26.69 32.05 7.21
CA ASP A 405 -26.84 33.51 7.38
C ASP A 405 -25.53 34.29 7.07
N GLY A 406 -24.47 33.61 6.66
CA GLY A 406 -23.17 34.19 6.35
C GLY A 406 -22.22 34.35 7.55
N SER A 407 -22.69 34.12 8.78
CA SER A 407 -21.87 34.17 10.00
C SER A 407 -20.98 32.93 10.17
N TRP A 408 -19.86 33.05 10.89
CA TRP A 408 -18.95 31.93 11.16
C TRP A 408 -19.12 31.40 12.58
N THR A 409 -19.04 30.09 12.76
CA THR A 409 -19.00 29.51 14.12
C THR A 409 -17.73 29.95 14.84
N GLU A 410 -17.86 30.54 16.03
CA GLU A 410 -16.71 31.09 16.77
C GLU A 410 -16.00 30.03 17.62
N ASN A 411 -16.70 28.94 17.94
CA ASN A 411 -16.20 27.91 18.84
C ASN A 411 -16.65 26.50 18.45
N GLU A 412 -15.96 25.50 19.00
CA GLU A 412 -16.18 24.08 18.67
C GLU A 412 -17.55 23.54 19.13
N GLN A 413 -18.20 24.20 20.11
CA GLN A 413 -19.54 23.81 20.56
C GLN A 413 -20.60 24.23 19.55
N GLU A 414 -20.52 25.46 19.05
CA GLU A 414 -21.35 25.93 17.94
C GLU A 414 -21.14 25.12 16.68
N LEU A 415 -19.88 24.85 16.31
CA LEU A 415 -19.54 23.99 15.17
C LEU A 415 -20.18 22.60 15.32
N GLY A 416 -20.09 22.00 16.51
CA GLY A 416 -20.68 20.69 16.79
C GLY A 416 -22.20 20.70 16.75
N LYS A 417 -22.82 21.79 17.21
CA LYS A 417 -24.27 21.98 17.19
C LYS A 417 -24.78 22.16 15.77
N GLU A 418 -24.15 23.04 14.99
CA GLU A 418 -24.51 23.33 13.59
C GLU A 418 -24.48 22.06 12.74
N VAL A 419 -23.39 21.29 12.82
CA VAL A 419 -23.28 20.01 12.11
C VAL A 419 -24.36 19.02 12.58
N ALA A 420 -24.64 18.94 13.87
CA ALA A 420 -25.66 18.04 14.40
C ALA A 420 -27.08 18.44 13.98
N ASP A 421 -27.38 19.73 13.96
CA ASP A 421 -28.68 20.29 13.59
C ASP A 421 -28.92 20.16 12.09
N PHE A 422 -27.90 20.42 11.25
CA PHE A 422 -27.92 20.16 9.81
C PHE A 422 -28.28 18.69 9.50
N TYR A 423 -27.56 17.72 10.06
CA TYR A 423 -27.86 16.31 9.81
C TYR A 423 -29.17 15.85 10.46
N ARG A 424 -29.57 16.45 11.60
CA ARG A 424 -30.87 16.15 12.20
C ARG A 424 -31.99 16.61 11.26
N GLN A 425 -31.91 17.81 10.69
CA GLN A 425 -32.87 18.28 9.69
C GLN A 425 -32.85 17.40 8.44
N LEU A 426 -31.66 17.07 7.90
CA LEU A 426 -31.51 16.23 6.72
C LEU A 426 -32.15 14.84 6.88
N PHE A 427 -32.03 14.23 8.06
CA PHE A 427 -32.55 12.88 8.33
C PHE A 427 -33.91 12.86 9.02
N THR A 428 -34.55 14.02 9.24
CA THR A 428 -35.93 14.08 9.75
C THR A 428 -36.88 14.02 8.56
N SER A 429 -37.60 12.90 8.42
CA SER A 429 -38.59 12.73 7.35
C SER A 429 -39.71 13.77 7.46
N LYS A 430 -40.06 14.44 6.36
CA LYS A 430 -41.18 15.41 6.32
C LYS A 430 -42.58 14.78 6.20
N GLY A 431 -42.69 13.46 6.26
CA GLY A 431 -43.97 12.75 6.27
C GLY A 431 -44.61 12.57 4.89
N ASN A 432 -45.06 11.32 4.66
CA ASN A 432 -46.07 10.82 3.73
C ASN A 432 -46.00 11.25 2.24
N GLY A 433 -45.23 10.50 1.46
CA GLY A 433 -45.52 10.26 0.05
C GLY A 433 -45.58 8.75 -0.20
N SER A 434 -46.70 8.23 -0.70
CA SER A 434 -46.81 6.83 -1.12
C SER A 434 -45.87 6.60 -2.32
N THR A 435 -44.90 5.72 -2.15
CA THR A 435 -43.95 5.30 -3.19
C THR A 435 -44.58 4.47 -4.31
N GLU A 436 -45.84 4.03 -4.15
CA GLU A 436 -46.53 3.16 -5.11
C GLU A 436 -46.97 3.88 -6.39
N GLU A 437 -47.29 5.18 -6.33
CA GLU A 437 -47.60 5.96 -7.54
C GLU A 437 -46.37 6.13 -8.45
N ILE A 438 -45.17 6.24 -7.84
CA ILE A 438 -43.90 6.44 -8.56
C ILE A 438 -43.45 5.13 -9.22
N LEU A 439 -43.62 3.99 -8.54
CA LEU A 439 -43.21 2.68 -9.05
C LEU A 439 -44.05 2.21 -10.26
N ARG A 440 -45.29 2.69 -10.41
CA ARG A 440 -46.15 2.39 -11.58
C ARG A 440 -45.64 3.00 -12.89
N GLY A 441 -44.85 4.08 -12.83
CA GLY A 441 -44.29 4.74 -14.01
C GLY A 441 -42.97 4.14 -14.53
N ILE A 442 -42.35 3.24 -13.77
CA ILE A 442 -41.05 2.65 -14.11
C ILE A 442 -41.29 1.29 -14.79
N PRO A 443 -40.86 1.10 -16.06
CA PRO A 443 -41.00 -0.18 -16.74
C PRO A 443 -40.31 -1.31 -15.96
N PRO A 444 -41.01 -2.41 -15.63
CA PRO A 444 -40.40 -3.55 -14.95
C PRO A 444 -39.36 -4.21 -15.88
N THR A 445 -38.09 -3.94 -15.60
CA THR A 445 -36.94 -4.51 -16.32
C THR A 445 -36.34 -5.71 -15.61
N ILE A 446 -36.80 -5.98 -14.38
CA ILE A 446 -36.47 -7.15 -13.58
C ILE A 446 -37.52 -8.21 -13.88
N THR A 447 -37.09 -9.34 -14.46
CA THR A 447 -37.99 -10.48 -14.70
C THR A 447 -38.48 -11.08 -13.38
N ALA A 448 -39.62 -11.79 -13.37
CA ALA A 448 -40.12 -12.44 -12.16
C ALA A 448 -39.06 -13.32 -11.47
N SER A 449 -38.27 -14.07 -12.25
CA SER A 449 -37.15 -14.87 -11.72
C SER A 449 -36.03 -14.03 -11.11
N MET A 450 -35.69 -12.88 -11.70
CA MET A 450 -34.72 -11.95 -11.10
C MET A 450 -35.29 -11.30 -9.84
N ASN A 451 -36.59 -11.02 -9.82
CA ASN A 451 -37.26 -10.46 -8.66
C ASN A 451 -37.30 -11.49 -7.52
N ASP A 452 -37.61 -12.75 -7.80
CA ASP A 452 -37.52 -13.85 -6.83
C ASP A 452 -36.09 -13.99 -6.28
N GLN A 453 -35.07 -13.84 -7.13
CA GLN A 453 -33.67 -13.85 -6.68
C GLN A 453 -33.27 -12.62 -5.86
N LEU A 454 -33.83 -11.44 -6.14
CA LEU A 454 -33.52 -10.19 -5.45
C LEU A 454 -34.34 -10.01 -4.16
N THR A 455 -35.51 -10.63 -4.09
CA THR A 455 -36.42 -10.59 -2.94
C THR A 455 -36.27 -11.80 -2.01
N ARG A 456 -35.49 -12.83 -2.40
CA ARG A 456 -35.16 -13.93 -1.50
C ARG A 456 -34.54 -13.40 -0.21
N GLY A 457 -34.86 -14.06 0.90
CA GLY A 457 -34.24 -13.75 2.18
C GLY A 457 -32.73 -13.86 2.09
N VAL A 458 -32.02 -12.93 2.75
CA VAL A 458 -30.56 -12.96 2.81
C VAL A 458 -30.14 -14.10 3.75
N ASP A 459 -29.35 -15.05 3.23
CA ASP A 459 -28.86 -16.18 4.02
C ASP A 459 -27.75 -15.74 5.00
N GLU A 460 -27.67 -16.39 6.15
CA GLU A 460 -26.65 -16.09 7.17
C GLU A 460 -25.22 -16.28 6.63
N GLU A 461 -25.02 -17.26 5.74
CA GLU A 461 -23.75 -17.51 5.06
C GLU A 461 -23.38 -16.40 4.06
N GLU A 462 -24.37 -15.76 3.41
CA GLU A 462 -24.14 -14.60 2.54
C GLU A 462 -23.72 -13.38 3.35
N ILE A 463 -24.37 -13.14 4.49
CA ILE A 463 -24.00 -12.07 5.43
C ILE A 463 -22.57 -12.30 5.94
N ARG A 464 -22.26 -13.53 6.34
CA ARG A 464 -20.93 -13.94 6.81
C ARG A 464 -19.89 -13.74 5.71
N SER A 465 -20.11 -14.29 4.52
CA SER A 465 -19.19 -14.15 3.37
C SER A 465 -18.96 -12.68 3.00
N ALA A 466 -20.02 -11.87 2.90
CA ALA A 466 -19.90 -10.45 2.62
C ALA A 466 -19.10 -9.70 3.71
N LEU A 467 -19.43 -9.91 4.99
CA LEU A 467 -18.77 -9.25 6.12
C LEU A 467 -17.29 -9.63 6.23
N PHE A 468 -16.95 -10.92 6.04
CA PHE A 468 -15.57 -11.41 6.13
C PHE A 468 -14.75 -11.20 4.84
N SER A 469 -15.41 -10.87 3.72
CA SER A 469 -14.74 -10.39 2.49
C SER A 469 -14.28 -8.93 2.59
N MET A 470 -14.84 -8.15 3.52
CA MET A 470 -14.43 -6.78 3.78
C MET A 470 -13.06 -6.73 4.45
N SER A 471 -12.29 -5.66 4.20
CA SER A 471 -11.06 -5.47 4.95
C SER A 471 -11.40 -5.21 6.44
N PRO A 472 -10.78 -5.95 7.39
CA PRO A 472 -11.08 -5.86 8.82
C PRO A 472 -10.91 -4.46 9.44
N ASP A 473 -10.19 -3.57 8.74
CA ASP A 473 -9.77 -2.25 9.22
C ASP A 473 -10.51 -1.09 8.51
N THR A 474 -11.56 -1.37 7.71
CA THR A 474 -12.32 -0.35 6.95
C THR A 474 -13.83 -0.51 7.08
N ALA A 475 -14.56 0.61 6.95
CA ALA A 475 -16.02 0.61 6.78
C ALA A 475 -16.38 0.44 5.29
N PRO A 476 -17.58 -0.08 4.96
CA PRO A 476 -18.11 -0.06 3.59
C PRO A 476 -18.05 1.36 2.98
N GLY A 477 -17.61 1.46 1.72
CA GLY A 477 -17.42 2.71 0.98
C GLY A 477 -18.67 3.22 0.23
N MET A 478 -18.56 4.44 -0.30
CA MET A 478 -19.59 5.38 -0.81
C MET A 478 -20.38 4.95 -2.06
N ASP A 479 -21.70 5.16 -2.05
CA ASP A 479 -22.66 4.96 -3.15
C ASP A 479 -23.51 6.24 -3.42
N ASP A 480 -22.92 7.33 -3.92
CA ASP A 480 -23.63 8.58 -4.29
C ASP A 480 -23.37 9.11 -5.72
N ASP A 481 -22.44 8.53 -6.48
CA ASP A 481 -22.11 8.95 -7.86
C ASP A 481 -23.00 8.24 -8.90
N SER A 482 -23.98 8.95 -9.49
CA SER A 482 -24.88 8.43 -10.54
C SER A 482 -24.64 9.05 -11.93
N LEU A 483 -24.76 8.25 -12.99
CA LEU A 483 -24.70 8.69 -14.39
C LEU A 483 -26.05 8.48 -15.09
N ILE A 484 -26.59 9.55 -15.67
CA ILE A 484 -27.87 9.54 -16.38
C ILE A 484 -27.62 9.91 -17.85
N PHE A 485 -28.14 9.10 -18.77
CA PHE A 485 -28.09 9.35 -20.21
C PHE A 485 -29.50 9.65 -20.70
N CYS A 486 -29.71 10.83 -21.26
CA CYS A 486 -30.97 11.23 -21.87
C CYS A 486 -30.73 11.97 -23.20
N LYS A 487 -31.79 12.13 -24.00
CA LYS A 487 -31.73 13.02 -25.16
C LYS A 487 -31.54 14.46 -24.68
N ALA A 488 -30.71 15.21 -25.40
CA ALA A 488 -30.41 16.60 -25.06
C ALA A 488 -31.48 17.54 -25.64
N ASP A 489 -32.70 17.42 -25.12
CA ASP A 489 -33.83 18.30 -25.43
C ASP A 489 -34.51 18.78 -24.14
N THR A 490 -35.32 19.83 -24.27
CA THR A 490 -35.98 20.49 -23.13
C THR A 490 -36.98 19.58 -22.43
N LYS A 491 -37.70 18.75 -23.17
CA LYS A 491 -38.70 17.83 -22.62
C LYS A 491 -38.09 16.79 -21.69
N HIS A 492 -36.99 16.15 -22.09
CA HIS A 492 -36.30 15.17 -21.25
C HIS A 492 -35.57 15.82 -20.08
N ALA A 493 -35.09 17.06 -20.24
CA ALA A 493 -34.50 17.83 -19.17
C ALA A 493 -35.50 18.17 -18.07
N GLU A 494 -36.70 18.60 -18.45
CA GLU A 494 -37.81 18.90 -17.53
C GLU A 494 -38.29 17.63 -16.80
N GLU A 495 -38.46 16.52 -17.52
CA GLU A 495 -38.87 15.26 -16.89
C GLU A 495 -37.79 14.73 -15.93
N LEU A 496 -36.52 14.83 -16.32
CA LEU A 496 -35.42 14.46 -15.43
C LEU A 496 -35.43 15.33 -14.16
N ARG A 497 -35.62 16.63 -14.29
CA ARG A 497 -35.72 17.55 -13.15
C ARG A 497 -36.90 17.18 -12.24
N ARG A 498 -38.06 16.86 -12.81
CA ARG A 498 -39.25 16.41 -12.08
C ARG A 498 -38.99 15.13 -11.29
N ILE A 499 -38.32 14.15 -11.89
CA ILE A 499 -37.94 12.89 -11.21
C ILE A 499 -36.99 13.17 -10.05
N LEU A 500 -35.99 14.03 -10.26
CA LEU A 500 -35.02 14.41 -9.24
C LEU A 500 -35.71 15.14 -8.06
N GLU A 501 -36.60 16.10 -8.32
CA GLU A 501 -37.36 16.80 -7.27
C GLU A 501 -38.35 15.88 -6.53
N ALA A 502 -38.93 14.91 -7.23
CA ALA A 502 -39.77 13.88 -6.59
C ALA A 502 -38.94 12.97 -5.68
N TYR A 503 -37.73 12.60 -6.11
CA TYR A 503 -36.77 11.85 -5.29
C TYR A 503 -36.35 12.66 -4.07
N GLU A 504 -36.02 13.94 -4.22
CA GLU A 504 -35.61 14.79 -3.10
C GLU A 504 -36.72 14.92 -2.04
N ARG A 505 -37.96 15.12 -2.49
CA ARG A 505 -39.13 15.20 -1.61
C ARG A 505 -39.44 13.88 -0.89
N SER A 506 -39.27 12.75 -1.57
CA SER A 506 -39.63 11.43 -1.03
C SER A 506 -38.54 10.83 -0.14
N SER A 507 -37.27 11.01 -0.51
CA SER A 507 -36.13 10.44 0.21
C SER A 507 -35.59 11.35 1.31
N GLY A 508 -35.88 12.66 1.26
CA GLY A 508 -35.27 13.67 2.11
C GLY A 508 -33.81 14.00 1.76
N GLN A 509 -33.24 13.37 0.73
CA GLN A 509 -31.89 13.65 0.26
C GLN A 509 -31.90 14.79 -0.76
N VAL A 510 -30.87 15.65 -0.77
CA VAL A 510 -30.76 16.78 -1.70
C VAL A 510 -29.62 16.54 -2.68
N ILE A 511 -29.85 16.87 -3.95
CA ILE A 511 -28.84 16.75 -5.00
C ILE A 511 -27.86 17.92 -4.90
N ASN A 512 -26.58 17.60 -4.82
CA ASN A 512 -25.54 18.62 -4.84
C ASN A 512 -25.33 19.14 -6.27
N LEU A 513 -25.91 20.31 -6.58
CA LEU A 513 -25.82 20.93 -7.90
C LEU A 513 -24.40 21.42 -8.25
N GLU A 514 -23.55 21.72 -7.25
CA GLU A 514 -22.16 22.13 -7.48
C GLU A 514 -21.27 20.97 -7.94
N LYS A 515 -21.56 19.76 -7.45
CA LYS A 515 -20.88 18.53 -7.87
C LYS A 515 -21.53 17.90 -9.12
N SER A 516 -22.81 18.16 -9.34
CA SER A 516 -23.54 17.70 -10.50
C SER A 516 -23.07 18.43 -11.74
N SER A 517 -22.95 17.71 -12.85
CA SER A 517 -22.40 18.30 -14.06
C SER A 517 -23.02 17.67 -15.30
N VAL A 518 -23.26 18.48 -16.34
CA VAL A 518 -23.91 18.04 -17.58
C VAL A 518 -22.94 18.11 -18.76
N PHE A 519 -23.01 17.10 -19.63
CA PHE A 519 -22.19 16.97 -20.81
C PHE A 519 -23.04 16.89 -22.06
N PHE A 520 -22.67 17.66 -23.07
CA PHE A 520 -23.36 17.68 -24.36
C PHE A 520 -22.46 17.18 -25.49
N SER A 521 -23.09 16.69 -26.55
CA SER A 521 -22.39 16.39 -27.81
C SER A 521 -21.79 17.67 -28.41
N LYS A 522 -20.66 17.51 -29.12
CA LYS A 522 -20.02 18.61 -29.86
C LYS A 522 -20.93 19.21 -30.93
N ASN A 523 -21.84 18.41 -31.48
CA ASN A 523 -22.73 18.81 -32.58
C ASN A 523 -23.98 19.56 -32.11
N MET A 524 -24.14 19.78 -30.81
CA MET A 524 -25.29 20.51 -30.28
C MET A 524 -25.00 22.02 -30.26
N ASP A 525 -25.98 22.79 -30.72
CA ASP A 525 -25.90 24.25 -30.76
C ASP A 525 -25.81 24.86 -29.35
N HIS A 526 -25.09 25.97 -29.22
CA HIS A 526 -24.82 26.60 -27.92
C HIS A 526 -26.10 27.11 -27.24
N SER A 527 -27.04 27.66 -28.02
CA SER A 527 -28.32 28.14 -27.49
C SER A 527 -29.11 27.01 -26.83
N LYS A 528 -29.22 25.86 -27.51
CA LYS A 528 -29.92 24.68 -26.98
C LYS A 528 -29.24 24.08 -25.74
N LYS A 529 -27.91 24.15 -25.63
CA LYS A 529 -27.18 23.69 -24.44
C LYS A 529 -27.56 24.51 -23.21
N LEU A 530 -27.57 25.83 -23.34
CA LEU A 530 -27.94 26.74 -22.27
C LEU A 530 -29.40 26.54 -21.84
N GLU A 531 -30.29 26.33 -22.81
CA GLU A 531 -31.70 26.05 -22.56
C GLU A 531 -31.90 24.75 -21.74
N VAL A 532 -31.22 23.67 -22.12
CA VAL A 532 -31.27 22.40 -21.38
C VAL A 532 -30.66 22.54 -19.98
N CYS A 533 -29.53 23.25 -19.80
CA CYS A 533 -28.96 23.51 -18.48
C CYS A 533 -29.93 24.27 -17.58
N ARG A 534 -30.62 25.28 -18.13
CA ARG A 534 -31.60 26.08 -17.39
C ARG A 534 -32.75 25.20 -16.88
N ARG A 535 -33.26 24.30 -17.74
CA ARG A 535 -34.32 23.35 -17.37
C ARG A 535 -33.88 22.29 -16.35
N LEU A 536 -32.59 21.95 -16.31
CA LEU A 536 -32.01 21.04 -15.31
C LEU A 536 -31.69 21.70 -13.96
N GLY A 537 -32.13 22.94 -13.72
CA GLY A 537 -31.85 23.66 -12.47
C GLY A 537 -30.46 24.31 -12.46
N ASN A 538 -30.00 24.80 -13.61
CA ASN A 538 -28.71 25.49 -13.80
C ASN A 538 -27.47 24.64 -13.48
N ILE A 539 -27.55 23.31 -13.65
CA ILE A 539 -26.39 22.43 -13.55
C ILE A 539 -25.29 22.91 -14.50
N GLN A 540 -24.05 22.99 -13.99
CA GLN A 540 -22.93 23.51 -14.77
C GLN A 540 -22.59 22.58 -15.94
N MET A 541 -22.50 23.18 -17.12
CA MET A 541 -21.94 22.53 -18.29
C MET A 541 -20.41 22.45 -18.14
N VAL A 542 -19.88 21.25 -18.28
CA VAL A 542 -18.44 21.00 -18.14
C VAL A 542 -17.86 20.44 -19.44
N ASN A 543 -16.71 21.00 -19.85
CA ASN A 543 -15.98 20.50 -21.01
C ASN A 543 -15.14 19.26 -20.68
N GLN A 544 -14.81 19.08 -19.39
CA GLN A 544 -14.06 17.95 -18.86
C GLN A 544 -14.59 17.63 -17.46
N GLY A 545 -14.94 16.38 -17.20
CA GLY A 545 -15.18 15.92 -15.83
C GLY A 545 -14.74 14.48 -15.65
N LYS A 546 -14.76 14.06 -14.38
CA LYS A 546 -14.28 12.74 -13.95
C LYS A 546 -15.44 11.96 -13.38
N TYR A 547 -15.53 10.69 -13.73
CA TYR A 547 -16.42 9.73 -13.11
C TYR A 547 -15.59 8.58 -12.55
N LEU A 548 -15.75 8.27 -11.27
CA LEU A 548 -14.94 7.27 -10.55
C LEU A 548 -13.42 7.47 -10.75
N GLY A 549 -12.98 8.72 -10.84
CA GLY A 549 -11.57 9.09 -11.05
C GLY A 549 -11.05 8.97 -12.49
N LEU A 550 -11.88 8.62 -13.47
CA LEU A 550 -11.52 8.60 -14.89
C LEU A 550 -12.20 9.74 -15.67
N PRO A 551 -11.52 10.38 -16.63
CA PRO A 551 -12.10 11.43 -17.45
C PRO A 551 -13.23 10.89 -18.35
N MET A 552 -14.39 11.56 -18.31
CA MET A 552 -15.58 11.20 -19.11
C MET A 552 -15.48 11.66 -20.57
N VAL A 553 -14.90 12.84 -20.80
CA VAL A 553 -14.73 13.42 -22.13
C VAL A 553 -13.29 13.27 -22.59
N ILE A 554 -13.15 12.61 -23.72
CA ILE A 554 -11.89 12.39 -24.39
C ILE A 554 -11.63 13.58 -25.34
N THR A 555 -10.81 14.55 -24.90
CA THR A 555 -10.32 15.67 -25.72
C THR A 555 -9.22 15.26 -26.72
N ARG A 556 -8.76 16.20 -27.57
CA ARG A 556 -7.91 15.91 -28.74
C ARG A 556 -6.55 15.25 -28.40
N THR A 557 -5.97 15.42 -27.20
CA THR A 557 -4.65 14.84 -26.88
C THR A 557 -4.67 13.91 -25.67
N LYS A 558 -3.97 12.77 -25.78
CA LYS A 558 -3.85 11.78 -24.69
C LYS A 558 -3.07 12.32 -23.48
N ASP A 559 -2.18 13.29 -23.67
CA ASP A 559 -1.39 13.90 -22.58
C ASP A 559 -2.25 14.77 -21.65
N GLN A 560 -3.26 15.48 -22.18
CA GLN A 560 -4.19 16.29 -21.36
C GLN A 560 -5.09 15.41 -20.48
N ILE A 561 -5.57 14.30 -21.02
CA ILE A 561 -6.53 13.40 -20.36
C ILE A 561 -5.89 12.62 -19.21
N PHE A 562 -4.65 12.16 -19.38
CA PHE A 562 -3.95 11.38 -18.38
C PHE A 562 -2.95 12.20 -17.55
N GLY A 563 -2.87 13.52 -17.78
CA GLY A 563 -1.98 14.44 -17.04
C GLY A 563 -2.21 14.40 -15.53
N PHE A 564 -3.45 14.22 -15.08
CA PHE A 564 -3.78 14.09 -13.65
C PHE A 564 -3.03 12.95 -12.96
N ILE A 565 -2.70 11.87 -13.67
CA ILE A 565 -1.93 10.74 -13.13
C ILE A 565 -0.52 11.19 -12.78
N ARG A 566 0.12 11.92 -13.70
CA ARG A 566 1.45 12.51 -13.50
C ARG A 566 1.42 13.48 -12.32
N ASP A 567 0.43 14.37 -12.29
CA ASP A 567 0.36 15.45 -11.30
C ASP A 567 0.09 14.88 -9.89
N ASN A 568 -0.78 13.88 -9.77
CA ASN A 568 -1.02 13.16 -8.51
C ASN A 568 0.24 12.42 -8.03
N ILE A 569 0.97 11.76 -8.94
CA ILE A 569 2.23 11.11 -8.60
C ILE A 569 3.26 12.15 -8.14
N LYS A 570 3.40 13.27 -8.84
CA LYS A 570 4.30 14.37 -8.47
C LYS A 570 3.98 14.93 -7.08
N LYS A 571 2.69 15.17 -6.80
CA LYS A 571 2.20 15.63 -5.49
C LYS A 571 2.53 14.63 -4.37
N ASN A 572 2.29 13.35 -4.60
CA ASN A 572 2.59 12.30 -3.61
C ASN A 572 4.10 12.18 -3.36
N LEU A 573 4.93 12.14 -4.41
CA LEU A 573 6.39 12.09 -4.28
C LEU A 573 6.94 13.32 -3.54
N GLY A 574 6.37 14.51 -3.78
CA GLY A 574 6.73 15.74 -3.06
C GLY A 574 6.30 15.73 -1.60
N SER A 575 5.18 15.08 -1.26
CA SER A 575 4.69 14.98 0.13
C SER A 575 5.51 14.02 1.00
N TRP A 576 6.24 13.08 0.39
CA TRP A 576 7.01 12.10 1.12
C TRP A 576 8.34 12.71 1.55
N LYS A 577 8.51 12.92 2.87
CA LYS A 577 9.76 13.42 3.46
C LYS A 577 10.87 12.39 3.22
N GLN A 578 11.64 12.58 2.13
CA GLN A 578 12.70 11.67 1.69
C GLN A 578 13.73 11.36 2.78
N LYS A 579 13.99 12.33 3.67
CA LYS A 579 14.89 12.26 4.84
C LYS A 579 14.54 11.20 5.87
N LEU A 580 13.27 10.80 5.92
CA LEU A 580 12.81 9.84 6.92
C LEU A 580 12.87 8.41 6.38
N LEU A 581 13.08 8.18 5.08
CA LEU A 581 12.87 6.86 4.48
C LEU A 581 14.19 6.22 4.05
N SER A 582 14.40 4.97 4.47
CA SER A 582 15.45 4.12 3.92
C SER A 582 15.21 3.91 2.42
N GLN A 583 16.26 3.59 1.65
CA GLN A 583 16.05 3.29 0.22
C GLN A 583 15.12 2.08 0.05
N ALA A 584 15.22 1.05 0.89
CA ALA A 584 14.23 -0.04 0.89
C ALA A 584 12.79 0.48 1.16
N GLY A 585 12.61 1.43 2.08
CA GLY A 585 11.34 2.10 2.33
C GLY A 585 10.80 2.88 1.12
N LYS A 586 11.67 3.54 0.35
CA LYS A 586 11.30 4.17 -0.94
C LYS A 586 10.79 3.12 -1.95
N GLU A 587 11.25 1.87 -1.86
CA GLU A 587 10.95 0.80 -2.84
C GLU A 587 9.51 0.39 -2.69
N VAL A 588 9.18 0.14 -1.43
CA VAL A 588 7.85 -0.28 -0.99
C VAL A 588 6.85 0.82 -1.34
N LEU A 589 7.19 2.08 -1.05
CA LEU A 589 6.36 3.24 -1.39
C LEU A 589 6.05 3.36 -2.88
N LEU A 590 7.09 3.35 -3.71
CA LEU A 590 6.94 3.48 -5.15
C LEU A 590 6.10 2.34 -5.74
N LYS A 591 6.27 1.11 -5.24
CA LYS A 591 5.52 -0.05 -5.73
C LYS A 591 4.08 -0.09 -5.24
N ALA A 592 3.87 0.17 -3.95
CA ALA A 592 2.55 0.05 -3.33
C ALA A 592 1.63 1.23 -3.67
N VAL A 593 2.19 2.42 -3.88
CA VAL A 593 1.42 3.63 -4.16
C VAL A 593 1.62 4.07 -5.60
N THR A 594 2.82 4.48 -5.98
CA THR A 594 3.06 5.13 -7.29
C THR A 594 2.76 4.21 -8.48
N GLN A 595 3.15 2.93 -8.42
CA GLN A 595 2.83 1.95 -9.48
C GLN A 595 1.38 1.49 -9.45
N ALA A 596 0.72 1.55 -8.30
CA ALA A 596 -0.68 1.17 -8.16
C ALA A 596 -1.63 2.25 -8.72
N MET A 597 -1.31 3.53 -8.51
CA MET A 597 -2.13 4.67 -8.95
C MET A 597 -2.62 4.62 -10.40
N PRO A 598 -1.77 4.36 -11.42
CA PRO A 598 -2.23 4.31 -12.80
C PRO A 598 -2.97 3.01 -13.15
N THR A 599 -2.97 2.00 -12.29
CA THR A 599 -3.47 0.65 -12.62
C THR A 599 -4.93 0.65 -13.05
N TYR A 600 -5.78 1.47 -12.41
CA TYR A 600 -7.19 1.59 -12.78
C TYR A 600 -7.34 2.14 -14.21
N ALA A 601 -6.69 3.26 -14.52
CA ALA A 601 -6.69 3.84 -15.88
C ALA A 601 -6.05 2.91 -16.92
N MET A 602 -4.91 2.28 -16.58
CA MET A 602 -4.24 1.29 -17.44
C MET A 602 -5.07 0.03 -17.71
N SER A 603 -6.06 -0.26 -16.86
CA SER A 603 -6.95 -1.41 -17.09
C SER A 603 -7.98 -1.16 -18.20
N CYS A 604 -8.28 0.12 -18.50
CA CYS A 604 -9.24 0.52 -19.51
C CYS A 604 -8.59 1.16 -20.74
N PHE A 605 -7.44 1.82 -20.57
CA PHE A 605 -6.79 2.62 -21.59
C PHE A 605 -5.32 2.26 -21.78
N LYS A 606 -4.85 2.30 -23.02
CA LYS A 606 -3.44 2.25 -23.39
C LYS A 606 -2.85 3.65 -23.24
N LEU A 607 -2.10 3.86 -22.16
CA LEU A 607 -1.46 5.13 -21.88
C LEU A 607 -0.39 5.46 -22.94
N PRO A 608 -0.16 6.77 -23.22
CA PRO A 608 0.91 7.20 -24.11
C PRO A 608 2.28 6.69 -23.66
N LEU A 609 3.12 6.28 -24.62
CA LEU A 609 4.49 5.87 -24.34
C LEU A 609 5.28 6.97 -23.62
N LYS A 610 5.08 8.23 -24.03
CA LYS A 610 5.69 9.41 -23.42
C LYS A 610 5.34 9.51 -21.93
N LEU A 611 4.06 9.45 -21.57
CA LEU A 611 3.60 9.45 -20.19
C LEU A 611 4.22 8.29 -19.39
N CYS A 612 4.21 7.06 -19.91
CA CYS A 612 4.83 5.92 -19.24
C CYS A 612 6.34 6.12 -18.98
N LYS A 613 7.06 6.73 -19.92
CA LYS A 613 8.48 7.09 -19.78
C LYS A 613 8.67 8.20 -18.73
N GLU A 614 7.84 9.23 -18.73
CA GLU A 614 7.86 10.32 -17.74
C GLU A 614 7.61 9.79 -16.32
N LEU A 615 6.58 8.96 -16.14
CA LEU A 615 6.27 8.32 -14.85
C LEU A 615 7.44 7.45 -14.36
N SER A 616 8.04 6.66 -15.27
CA SER A 616 9.21 5.84 -14.97
C SER A 616 10.43 6.68 -14.56
N ALA A 617 10.66 7.81 -15.23
CA ALA A 617 11.74 8.74 -14.90
C ALA A 617 11.52 9.41 -13.52
N MET A 618 10.28 9.79 -13.18
CA MET A 618 9.96 10.32 -11.84
C MET A 618 10.23 9.29 -10.74
N MET A 619 9.83 8.03 -10.95
CA MET A 619 10.11 6.95 -10.00
C MET A 619 11.62 6.70 -9.86
N ALA A 620 12.37 6.75 -10.97
CA ALA A 620 13.83 6.60 -10.98
C ALA A 620 14.52 7.72 -10.20
N ARG A 621 14.17 8.99 -10.48
CA ARG A 621 14.71 10.16 -9.77
C ARG A 621 14.42 10.09 -8.28
N TYR A 622 13.21 9.70 -7.88
CA TYR A 622 12.87 9.56 -6.47
C TYR A 622 13.62 8.41 -5.78
N TRP A 623 13.79 7.28 -6.48
CA TRP A 623 14.50 6.10 -5.98
C TRP A 623 15.99 6.36 -5.73
N TRP A 624 16.64 7.06 -6.67
CA TRP A 624 18.06 7.39 -6.61
C TRP A 624 18.36 8.68 -5.85
N GLY A 625 17.43 9.64 -5.89
CA GLY A 625 17.57 10.98 -5.30
C GLY A 625 17.72 10.96 -3.78
N ASP A 626 18.20 12.09 -3.28
CA ASP A 626 18.49 12.30 -1.86
C ASP A 626 18.02 13.69 -1.37
N ASN A 627 18.24 13.91 -0.08
CA ASN A 627 17.86 14.98 0.84
C ASN A 627 17.76 16.44 0.35
N ASP A 628 18.30 16.83 -0.81
CA ASP A 628 18.40 18.22 -1.28
C ASP A 628 17.60 18.52 -2.57
N GLY A 629 16.79 17.57 -3.04
CA GLY A 629 16.11 17.71 -4.35
C GLY A 629 17.07 17.73 -5.55
N LYS A 630 18.37 17.49 -5.32
CA LYS A 630 19.38 17.33 -6.37
C LYS A 630 19.28 15.93 -6.98
N ASP A 631 19.29 15.88 -8.30
CA ASP A 631 19.37 14.63 -9.05
C ASP A 631 20.67 13.90 -8.69
N LYS A 632 20.55 12.71 -8.08
CA LYS A 632 21.69 11.82 -7.88
C LYS A 632 21.97 11.02 -9.13
N MET A 633 23.25 10.70 -9.33
CA MET A 633 23.66 9.81 -10.40
C MET A 633 22.97 8.45 -10.30
N HIS A 634 22.32 8.04 -11.39
CA HIS A 634 21.69 6.73 -11.48
C HIS A 634 22.76 5.65 -11.70
N LEU A 635 23.15 4.95 -10.62
CA LEU A 635 24.17 3.90 -10.67
C LEU A 635 23.73 2.65 -11.45
N CYS A 636 22.42 2.44 -11.62
CA CYS A 636 21.88 1.37 -12.45
C CYS A 636 20.73 1.90 -13.32
N SER A 637 20.63 1.40 -14.55
CA SER A 637 19.57 1.80 -15.47
C SER A 637 18.20 1.35 -14.96
N TRP A 638 17.18 2.17 -15.19
CA TRP A 638 15.80 1.82 -14.81
C TRP A 638 15.33 0.54 -15.51
N LYS A 639 15.80 0.29 -16.74
CA LYS A 639 15.56 -0.94 -17.51
C LYS A 639 16.06 -2.20 -16.77
N ARG A 640 17.21 -2.14 -16.10
CA ARG A 640 17.74 -3.26 -15.29
C ARG A 640 16.96 -3.41 -13.99
N ILE A 641 16.56 -2.30 -13.36
CA ILE A 641 15.75 -2.30 -12.13
C ILE A 641 14.36 -2.93 -12.35
N THR A 642 13.75 -2.76 -13.53
CA THR A 642 12.42 -3.29 -13.87
C THR A 642 12.42 -4.76 -14.29
N GLN A 643 13.59 -5.40 -14.38
CA GLN A 643 13.68 -6.84 -14.63
C GLN A 643 13.09 -7.64 -13.46
N ALA A 644 12.79 -8.90 -13.72
CA ALA A 644 12.32 -9.80 -12.68
C ALA A 644 13.41 -10.02 -11.60
N LYS A 645 12.99 -10.25 -10.35
CA LYS A 645 13.90 -10.47 -9.23
C LYS A 645 14.90 -11.61 -9.47
N ASN A 646 14.45 -12.69 -10.10
CA ASN A 646 15.27 -13.85 -10.48
C ASN A 646 16.20 -13.58 -11.68
N GLN A 647 16.10 -12.42 -12.32
CA GLN A 647 16.97 -11.96 -13.42
C GLN A 647 17.88 -10.79 -12.98
N GLY A 648 17.84 -10.40 -11.71
CA GLY A 648 18.67 -9.32 -11.17
C GLY A 648 18.04 -7.94 -11.16
N GLY A 649 16.74 -7.81 -11.42
CA GLY A 649 16.01 -6.57 -11.16
C GLY A 649 15.47 -6.49 -9.72
N LEU A 650 14.92 -5.34 -9.35
CA LEU A 650 14.25 -5.15 -8.06
C LEU A 650 12.76 -5.53 -8.13
N GLY A 651 12.22 -5.78 -9.32
CA GLY A 651 10.80 -6.10 -9.52
C GLY A 651 9.89 -4.88 -9.56
N PHE A 652 10.40 -3.72 -9.97
CA PHE A 652 9.56 -2.63 -10.48
C PHE A 652 8.91 -3.07 -11.79
N LYS A 653 7.66 -2.65 -12.06
CA LYS A 653 7.01 -2.95 -13.33
C LYS A 653 7.44 -1.98 -14.43
N ASP A 654 7.73 -2.52 -15.60
CA ASP A 654 7.72 -1.78 -16.87
C ASP A 654 6.28 -1.37 -17.18
N LEU A 655 5.98 -0.07 -17.05
CA LEU A 655 4.62 0.44 -17.13
C LEU A 655 3.95 0.21 -18.50
N VAL A 656 4.73 0.14 -19.58
CA VAL A 656 4.19 -0.07 -20.94
C VAL A 656 3.70 -1.52 -21.08
N ASN A 657 4.55 -2.48 -20.74
CA ASN A 657 4.17 -3.89 -20.79
C ASN A 657 3.15 -4.26 -19.70
N PHE A 658 3.19 -3.57 -18.55
CA PHE A 658 2.20 -3.76 -17.49
C PHE A 658 0.81 -3.28 -17.94
N ASN A 659 0.73 -2.13 -18.61
CA ASN A 659 -0.51 -1.64 -19.20
C ASN A 659 -1.07 -2.59 -20.28
N ARG A 660 -0.21 -3.10 -21.18
CA ARG A 660 -0.61 -4.12 -22.17
C ARG A 660 -1.16 -5.40 -21.51
N ALA A 661 -0.51 -5.88 -20.44
CA ALA A 661 -0.97 -7.05 -19.70
C ALA A 661 -2.31 -6.83 -18.97
N LEU A 662 -2.57 -5.60 -18.48
CA LEU A 662 -3.86 -5.25 -17.89
C LEU A 662 -4.98 -5.24 -18.93
N LEU A 663 -4.72 -4.69 -20.11
CA LEU A 663 -5.67 -4.70 -21.24
C LEU A 663 -5.92 -6.14 -21.74
N GLY A 664 -4.87 -6.97 -21.81
CA GLY A 664 -5.00 -8.39 -22.12
C GLY A 664 -5.92 -9.14 -21.16
N LYS A 665 -5.92 -8.78 -19.86
CA LYS A 665 -6.86 -9.36 -18.89
C LYS A 665 -8.32 -9.00 -19.21
N GLN A 666 -8.60 -7.80 -19.74
CA GLN A 666 -9.96 -7.43 -20.13
C GLN A 666 -10.42 -8.20 -21.37
N ILE A 667 -9.55 -8.37 -22.38
CA ILE A 667 -9.83 -9.22 -23.55
C ILE A 667 -10.16 -10.64 -23.09
N TRP A 668 -9.34 -11.21 -22.20
CA TRP A 668 -9.59 -12.54 -21.64
C TRP A 668 -10.93 -12.61 -20.90
N ARG A 669 -11.28 -11.58 -20.13
CA ARG A 669 -12.56 -11.50 -19.42
C ARG A 669 -13.74 -11.51 -20.39
N MET A 670 -13.62 -10.84 -21.55
CA MET A 670 -14.64 -10.84 -22.60
C MET A 670 -14.77 -12.20 -23.30
N LEU A 671 -13.65 -12.91 -23.45
CA LEU A 671 -13.61 -14.26 -24.04
C LEU A 671 -14.24 -15.32 -23.13
N VAL A 672 -13.99 -15.25 -21.82
CA VAL A 672 -14.48 -16.25 -20.85
C VAL A 672 -15.90 -15.91 -20.36
N ASN A 673 -16.26 -14.61 -20.30
CA ASN A 673 -17.57 -14.16 -19.82
C ASN A 673 -18.29 -13.33 -20.91
N PRO A 674 -18.81 -13.99 -21.96
CA PRO A 674 -19.51 -13.31 -23.06
C PRO A 674 -20.81 -12.63 -22.60
N ASN A 675 -21.39 -13.09 -21.49
CA ASN A 675 -22.68 -12.62 -20.99
C ASN A 675 -22.61 -11.32 -20.15
N LEU A 676 -21.42 -10.80 -19.85
CA LEU A 676 -21.29 -9.50 -19.18
C LEU A 676 -21.86 -8.40 -20.06
N LEU A 677 -22.52 -7.39 -19.47
CA LEU A 677 -23.07 -6.25 -20.21
C LEU A 677 -22.00 -5.58 -21.09
N ALA A 678 -20.80 -5.36 -20.54
CA ALA A 678 -19.66 -4.81 -21.28
C ALA A 678 -19.24 -5.69 -22.48
N SER A 679 -19.24 -7.02 -22.31
CA SER A 679 -18.93 -7.98 -23.39
C SER A 679 -19.99 -7.92 -24.49
N LYS A 680 -21.28 -7.93 -24.11
CA LYS A 680 -22.41 -7.87 -25.04
C LYS A 680 -22.40 -6.56 -25.85
N VAL A 681 -22.20 -5.42 -25.19
CA VAL A 681 -22.17 -4.10 -25.84
C VAL A 681 -20.99 -3.97 -26.80
N LEU A 682 -19.78 -4.38 -26.37
CA LEU A 682 -18.59 -4.30 -27.23
C LEU A 682 -18.67 -5.28 -28.42
N LYS A 683 -19.21 -6.48 -28.21
CA LYS A 683 -19.49 -7.44 -29.29
C LYS A 683 -20.45 -6.86 -30.30
N ALA A 684 -21.63 -6.43 -29.86
CA ALA A 684 -22.66 -5.86 -30.74
C ALA A 684 -22.12 -4.67 -31.56
N LYS A 685 -21.27 -3.83 -30.97
CA LYS A 685 -20.73 -2.64 -31.63
C LYS A 685 -19.56 -2.92 -32.58
N TYR A 686 -18.61 -3.77 -32.20
CA TYR A 686 -17.31 -3.87 -32.91
C TYR A 686 -17.05 -5.22 -33.58
N TYR A 687 -17.70 -6.29 -33.14
CA TYR A 687 -17.53 -7.63 -33.71
C TYR A 687 -18.83 -8.44 -33.60
N PRO A 688 -19.94 -7.98 -34.21
CA PRO A 688 -21.26 -8.60 -34.04
C PRO A 688 -21.29 -10.03 -34.59
N THR A 689 -20.68 -10.23 -35.76
CA THR A 689 -20.60 -11.49 -36.49
C THR A 689 -19.15 -11.94 -36.58
N GLY A 690 -18.55 -12.33 -35.45
CA GLY A 690 -17.18 -12.84 -35.46
C GLY A 690 -16.51 -12.95 -34.09
N SER A 691 -15.19 -13.16 -34.14
CA SER A 691 -14.31 -13.22 -32.97
C SER A 691 -13.58 -11.91 -32.76
N ILE A 692 -13.33 -11.56 -31.50
CA ILE A 692 -12.49 -10.41 -31.13
C ILE A 692 -11.08 -10.48 -31.74
N PHE A 693 -10.56 -11.69 -31.97
CA PHE A 693 -9.24 -11.89 -32.59
C PHE A 693 -9.23 -11.54 -34.09
N LYS A 694 -10.36 -11.73 -34.79
CA LYS A 694 -10.49 -11.45 -36.22
C LYS A 694 -11.03 -10.03 -36.50
N SER A 695 -11.34 -9.25 -35.45
CA SER A 695 -11.92 -7.92 -35.62
C SER A 695 -10.88 -6.89 -36.05
N LYS A 696 -11.21 -6.09 -37.08
CA LYS A 696 -10.42 -4.89 -37.44
C LYS A 696 -10.80 -3.75 -36.51
N CYS A 697 -9.87 -2.85 -36.20
CA CYS A 697 -10.15 -1.65 -35.42
C CYS A 697 -10.58 -0.50 -36.35
N PRO A 698 -11.84 -0.02 -36.29
CA PRO A 698 -12.25 1.17 -37.04
C PRO A 698 -11.46 2.40 -36.59
N GLN A 699 -11.20 3.35 -37.51
CA GLN A 699 -10.49 4.60 -37.19
C GLN A 699 -11.26 5.46 -36.19
N ASN A 700 -12.59 5.46 -36.26
CA ASN A 700 -13.50 6.16 -35.35
C ASN A 700 -13.87 5.34 -34.09
N ALA A 701 -13.20 4.23 -33.83
CA ALA A 701 -13.48 3.42 -32.66
C ALA A 701 -13.19 4.17 -31.36
N SER A 702 -13.93 3.85 -30.29
CA SER A 702 -13.64 4.38 -28.95
C SER A 702 -12.20 4.08 -28.54
N TRP A 703 -11.60 4.96 -27.75
CA TRP A 703 -10.22 4.75 -27.28
C TRP A 703 -10.06 3.51 -26.41
N ILE A 704 -11.11 3.10 -25.70
CA ILE A 704 -11.14 1.82 -24.98
C ILE A 704 -10.93 0.68 -25.97
N TRP A 705 -11.70 0.64 -27.06
CA TRP A 705 -11.56 -0.37 -28.10
C TRP A 705 -10.18 -0.36 -28.76
N GLN A 706 -9.69 0.82 -29.17
CA GLN A 706 -8.34 0.96 -29.72
C GLN A 706 -7.25 0.46 -28.74
N SER A 707 -7.47 0.68 -27.44
CA SER A 707 -6.56 0.22 -26.39
C SER A 707 -6.57 -1.30 -26.27
N LEU A 708 -7.75 -1.93 -26.25
CA LEU A 708 -7.90 -3.40 -26.23
C LEU A 708 -7.26 -4.04 -27.47
N MET A 709 -7.51 -3.48 -28.66
CA MET A 709 -6.90 -3.95 -29.90
C MET A 709 -5.37 -3.96 -29.84
N GLY A 710 -4.77 -2.97 -29.18
CA GLY A 710 -3.33 -2.90 -28.93
C GLY A 710 -2.73 -4.00 -28.03
N ALA A 711 -3.54 -4.90 -27.45
CA ALA A 711 -3.11 -6.05 -26.66
C ALA A 711 -3.69 -7.40 -27.16
N THR A 712 -4.47 -7.40 -28.25
CA THR A 712 -5.23 -8.57 -28.71
C THR A 712 -4.34 -9.70 -29.21
N GLN A 713 -3.33 -9.38 -30.04
CA GLN A 713 -2.38 -10.35 -30.60
C GLN A 713 -1.71 -11.22 -29.51
N GLN A 714 -1.27 -10.59 -28.42
CA GLN A 714 -0.61 -11.30 -27.33
C GLN A 714 -1.55 -12.32 -26.65
N VAL A 715 -2.83 -11.97 -26.52
CA VAL A 715 -3.83 -12.87 -25.94
C VAL A 715 -4.13 -14.00 -26.91
N GLU A 716 -4.24 -13.73 -28.21
CA GLU A 716 -4.46 -14.74 -29.25
C GLU A 716 -3.31 -15.76 -29.35
N GLU A 717 -2.06 -15.31 -29.22
CA GLU A 717 -0.89 -16.18 -29.27
C GLU A 717 -0.85 -17.20 -28.13
N GLY A 718 -1.26 -16.79 -26.93
CA GLY A 718 -1.31 -17.66 -25.75
C GLY A 718 -2.67 -18.32 -25.47
N THR A 719 -3.71 -18.07 -26.28
CA THR A 719 -5.05 -18.67 -26.12
C THR A 719 -5.18 -19.91 -26.98
N TRP A 720 -5.54 -21.02 -26.34
CA TRP A 720 -5.74 -22.32 -26.95
C TRP A 720 -7.13 -22.84 -26.59
N LYS A 721 -7.72 -23.69 -27.41
CA LYS A 721 -9.01 -24.33 -27.12
C LYS A 721 -8.78 -25.58 -26.28
N LYS A 722 -9.45 -25.65 -25.12
CA LYS A 722 -9.65 -26.88 -24.36
C LYS A 722 -10.89 -27.56 -24.91
N ILE A 723 -10.71 -28.75 -25.50
CA ILE A 723 -11.79 -29.53 -26.09
C ILE A 723 -12.68 -30.08 -24.97
N GLY A 724 -13.97 -29.79 -25.07
CA GLY A 724 -15.04 -30.41 -24.29
C GLY A 724 -15.81 -31.35 -25.19
N ASN A 725 -16.92 -30.87 -25.75
CA ASN A 725 -17.78 -31.60 -26.70
C ASN A 725 -17.40 -31.38 -28.19
N GLY A 726 -16.45 -30.49 -28.48
CA GLY A 726 -15.94 -30.22 -29.82
C GLY A 726 -16.84 -29.35 -30.70
N THR A 727 -17.98 -28.88 -30.21
CA THR A 727 -19.02 -28.18 -31.00
C THR A 727 -18.57 -26.79 -31.45
N SER A 728 -17.74 -26.12 -30.64
CA SER A 728 -17.37 -24.71 -30.84
C SER A 728 -15.95 -24.51 -31.37
N THR A 729 -15.23 -25.60 -31.66
CA THR A 729 -13.83 -25.59 -32.10
C THR A 729 -13.70 -26.00 -33.56
N ASP A 730 -13.13 -25.11 -34.37
CA ASP A 730 -12.83 -25.35 -35.78
C ASP A 730 -11.48 -26.07 -35.94
N ILE A 731 -11.47 -27.23 -36.59
CA ILE A 731 -10.30 -28.12 -36.68
C ILE A 731 -9.09 -27.40 -37.30
N TRP A 732 -9.33 -26.64 -38.36
CA TRP A 732 -8.29 -26.07 -39.22
C TRP A 732 -7.91 -24.63 -38.83
N GLU A 733 -8.79 -23.92 -38.12
CA GLU A 733 -8.62 -22.49 -37.80
C GLU A 733 -8.15 -22.26 -36.35
N ASP A 734 -8.66 -23.04 -35.40
CA ASP A 734 -8.39 -22.85 -33.98
C ASP A 734 -7.10 -23.55 -33.52
N LYS A 735 -6.49 -23.05 -32.44
CA LYS A 735 -5.32 -23.67 -31.80
C LYS A 735 -5.77 -24.65 -30.72
N TRP A 736 -5.75 -25.95 -31.00
CA TRP A 736 -6.26 -26.97 -30.08
C TRP A 736 -5.35 -28.20 -29.92
N ILE A 737 -4.29 -28.36 -30.74
CA ILE A 737 -3.38 -29.51 -30.70
C ILE A 737 -2.03 -29.14 -30.07
N VAL A 738 -1.87 -29.43 -28.76
CA VAL A 738 -0.64 -29.12 -28.02
C VAL A 738 0.54 -29.94 -28.53
N GLY A 739 1.65 -29.25 -28.87
CA GLY A 739 2.87 -29.87 -29.38
C GLY A 739 3.06 -29.75 -30.90
N ASN A 740 2.16 -29.08 -31.62
CA ASN A 740 2.40 -28.59 -32.99
C ASN A 740 2.91 -27.14 -32.95
N LYS A 741 3.78 -26.76 -33.90
CA LYS A 741 4.40 -25.41 -33.94
C LYS A 741 3.36 -24.28 -33.99
N GLU A 742 2.23 -24.49 -34.67
CA GLU A 742 1.16 -23.51 -34.82
C GLU A 742 -0.07 -23.78 -33.93
N GLY A 743 -0.06 -24.89 -33.16
CA GLY A 743 -1.22 -25.36 -32.41
C GLY A 743 -2.37 -25.91 -33.27
N ARG A 744 -2.17 -25.99 -34.58
CA ARG A 744 -3.08 -26.52 -35.61
C ARG A 744 -2.57 -27.86 -36.17
N PRO A 745 -3.41 -28.66 -36.85
CA PRO A 745 -2.94 -29.81 -37.60
C PRO A 745 -1.84 -29.42 -38.59
N SER A 746 -0.78 -30.23 -38.67
CA SER A 746 0.25 -30.12 -39.71
C SER A 746 -0.20 -30.75 -41.04
N THR A 747 -1.28 -31.55 -40.99
CA THR A 747 -1.93 -32.15 -42.16
C THR A 747 -2.53 -31.07 -43.06
N THR A 748 -2.28 -31.15 -44.36
CA THR A 748 -2.90 -30.26 -45.36
C THR A 748 -4.40 -30.54 -45.45
N LYS A 749 -5.23 -29.48 -45.37
CA LYS A 749 -6.69 -29.61 -45.49
C LYS A 749 -7.05 -30.20 -46.87
N PRO A 750 -7.78 -31.32 -46.94
CA PRO A 750 -8.26 -31.86 -48.21
C PRO A 750 -9.23 -30.88 -48.91
N PRO A 751 -9.20 -30.76 -50.26
CA PRO A 751 -10.05 -29.83 -51.00
C PRO A 751 -11.56 -30.06 -50.79
N GLU A 752 -11.99 -31.31 -50.57
CA GLU A 752 -13.39 -31.68 -50.25
C GLU A 752 -13.54 -32.21 -48.81
N CYS A 753 -12.97 -31.52 -47.83
CA CYS A 753 -13.02 -31.97 -46.45
C CYS A 753 -14.42 -31.82 -45.83
N LYS A 754 -15.11 -32.94 -45.57
CA LYS A 754 -16.40 -32.97 -44.85
C LYS A 754 -16.26 -32.73 -43.34
N VAL A 755 -15.04 -32.76 -42.81
CA VAL A 755 -14.73 -32.68 -41.38
C VAL A 755 -14.24 -31.25 -41.05
N GLN A 756 -15.09 -30.46 -40.39
CA GLN A 756 -14.84 -29.04 -40.11
C GLN A 756 -14.69 -28.75 -38.62
N LYS A 757 -15.51 -29.38 -37.79
CA LYS A 757 -15.57 -29.16 -36.33
C LYS A 757 -14.99 -30.35 -35.58
N VAL A 758 -14.42 -30.11 -34.40
CA VAL A 758 -13.85 -31.19 -33.59
C VAL A 758 -14.91 -32.23 -33.19
N GLN A 759 -16.18 -31.83 -33.05
CA GLN A 759 -17.30 -32.76 -32.82
C GLN A 759 -17.40 -33.86 -33.90
N ASP A 760 -17.02 -33.57 -35.16
CA ASP A 760 -17.09 -34.52 -36.27
C ASP A 760 -16.09 -35.69 -36.10
N LEU A 761 -15.11 -35.51 -35.19
CA LEU A 761 -14.12 -36.51 -34.80
C LEU A 761 -14.52 -37.27 -33.53
N ILE A 762 -15.68 -36.95 -32.93
CA ILE A 762 -16.13 -37.51 -31.65
C ILE A 762 -17.38 -38.36 -31.87
N THR A 763 -17.41 -39.56 -31.28
CA THR A 763 -18.57 -40.46 -31.31
C THR A 763 -18.69 -41.13 -29.93
N HIS A 764 -19.89 -41.16 -29.35
CA HIS A 764 -20.13 -41.70 -27.99
C HIS A 764 -19.21 -41.10 -26.90
N LYS A 765 -18.94 -39.78 -26.94
CA LYS A 765 -18.01 -39.07 -26.03
C LYS A 765 -16.55 -39.61 -26.05
N ARG A 766 -16.17 -40.32 -27.11
CA ARG A 766 -14.80 -40.81 -27.37
C ARG A 766 -14.35 -40.37 -28.76
N TRP A 767 -13.03 -40.37 -29.01
CA TRP A 767 -12.51 -40.09 -30.35
C TRP A 767 -12.89 -41.20 -31.33
N ASN A 768 -13.40 -40.83 -32.50
CA ASN A 768 -13.61 -41.74 -33.61
C ASN A 768 -12.25 -42.04 -34.28
N LYS A 769 -11.60 -43.12 -33.83
CA LYS A 769 -10.26 -43.53 -34.30
C LYS A 769 -10.18 -43.66 -35.81
N VAL A 770 -11.22 -44.22 -36.45
CA VAL A 770 -11.25 -44.46 -37.90
C VAL A 770 -11.23 -43.14 -38.66
N VAL A 771 -12.07 -42.18 -38.27
CA VAL A 771 -12.12 -40.85 -38.90
C VAL A 771 -10.82 -40.11 -38.66
N VAL A 772 -10.29 -40.10 -37.43
CA VAL A 772 -9.03 -39.40 -37.10
C VAL A 772 -7.85 -39.94 -37.90
N LEU A 773 -7.67 -41.27 -37.99
CA LEU A 773 -6.56 -41.87 -38.73
C LEU A 773 -6.68 -41.70 -40.25
N ARG A 774 -7.91 -41.60 -40.77
CA ARG A 774 -8.16 -41.36 -42.20
C ARG A 774 -7.94 -39.89 -42.59
N THR A 775 -8.25 -38.95 -41.69
CA THR A 775 -8.23 -37.51 -41.98
C THR A 775 -6.86 -36.86 -41.71
N PHE A 776 -6.09 -37.36 -40.75
CA PHE A 776 -4.83 -36.75 -40.32
C PHE A 776 -3.61 -37.63 -40.58
N ASN A 777 -2.44 -37.01 -40.77
CA ASN A 777 -1.19 -37.76 -40.81
C ASN A 777 -0.93 -38.47 -39.45
N GLY A 778 -0.10 -39.51 -39.46
CA GLY A 778 0.11 -40.36 -38.26
C GLY A 778 0.54 -39.57 -37.01
N ARG A 779 1.34 -38.51 -37.16
CA ARG A 779 1.80 -37.66 -36.04
C ARG A 779 0.69 -36.82 -35.44
N ASP A 780 -0.14 -36.19 -36.28
CA ASP A 780 -1.29 -35.40 -35.82
C ASP A 780 -2.36 -36.30 -35.22
N ALA A 781 -2.67 -37.42 -35.87
CA ALA A 781 -3.66 -38.39 -35.40
C ALA A 781 -3.30 -38.90 -33.98
N GLU A 782 -2.04 -39.23 -33.75
CA GLU A 782 -1.57 -39.68 -32.44
C GLU A 782 -1.71 -38.59 -31.36
N LYS A 783 -1.40 -37.33 -31.70
CA LYS A 783 -1.59 -36.20 -30.80
C LYS A 783 -3.07 -35.93 -30.51
N ILE A 784 -3.94 -35.97 -31.51
CA ILE A 784 -5.39 -35.77 -31.37
C ILE A 784 -5.97 -36.83 -30.44
N LEU A 785 -5.67 -38.10 -30.69
CA LEU A 785 -6.15 -39.22 -29.86
C LEU A 785 -5.64 -39.16 -28.41
N SER A 786 -4.57 -38.40 -28.15
CA SER A 786 -4.03 -38.17 -26.81
C SER A 786 -4.62 -36.96 -26.08
N ILE A 787 -5.59 -36.26 -26.66
CA ILE A 787 -6.32 -35.14 -26.03
C ILE A 787 -7.51 -35.72 -25.24
N PRO A 788 -7.65 -35.44 -23.94
CA PRO A 788 -8.84 -35.86 -23.19
C PRO A 788 -10.11 -35.15 -23.68
N ILE A 789 -11.21 -35.90 -23.78
CA ILE A 789 -12.57 -35.39 -24.06
C ILE A 789 -13.36 -35.32 -22.76
N SER A 790 -14.26 -34.34 -22.63
CA SER A 790 -15.10 -34.21 -21.44
C SER A 790 -16.22 -35.26 -21.40
N LEU A 791 -16.24 -36.11 -20.38
CA LEU A 791 -17.34 -37.08 -20.18
C LEU A 791 -18.61 -36.41 -19.64
N ALA A 792 -18.45 -35.30 -18.94
CA ALA A 792 -19.54 -34.47 -18.42
C ALA A 792 -20.26 -33.66 -19.52
N GLY A 793 -19.80 -33.73 -20.77
CA GLY A 793 -20.43 -33.04 -21.90
C GLY A 793 -20.26 -31.52 -21.86
N LYS A 794 -19.22 -31.01 -21.19
CA LYS A 794 -18.92 -29.58 -21.14
C LYS A 794 -18.65 -29.02 -22.54
N GLU A 795 -19.03 -27.76 -22.76
CA GLU A 795 -18.64 -27.02 -23.95
C GLU A 795 -17.13 -26.76 -24.01
N ASP A 796 -16.60 -26.55 -25.21
CA ASP A 796 -15.20 -26.16 -25.34
C ASP A 796 -14.94 -24.79 -24.71
N SER A 797 -13.74 -24.57 -24.21
CA SER A 797 -13.40 -23.34 -23.50
C SER A 797 -12.03 -22.82 -23.87
N ASN A 798 -11.80 -21.52 -23.64
CA ASN A 798 -10.50 -20.91 -23.87
C ASN A 798 -9.54 -21.24 -22.70
N PHE A 799 -8.32 -21.63 -23.04
CA PHE A 799 -7.25 -22.00 -22.12
C PHE A 799 -5.97 -21.19 -22.39
N TRP A 800 -5.47 -20.53 -21.36
CA TRP A 800 -4.24 -19.75 -21.40
C TRP A 800 -3.03 -20.63 -21.09
N ILE A 801 -2.24 -20.98 -22.11
CA ILE A 801 -1.13 -21.96 -22.00
C ILE A 801 0.00 -21.55 -21.06
N HIS A 802 0.13 -20.26 -20.77
CA HIS A 802 1.15 -19.76 -19.86
C HIS A 802 0.68 -19.72 -18.38
N SER A 803 -0.44 -20.39 -18.06
CA SER A 803 -0.95 -20.57 -16.70
C SER A 803 -1.25 -22.04 -16.40
N PRO A 804 -0.82 -22.57 -15.25
CA PRO A 804 -1.18 -23.92 -14.78
C PRO A 804 -2.70 -24.14 -14.62
N MET A 805 -3.46 -23.07 -14.38
CA MET A 805 -4.92 -23.13 -14.21
C MET A 805 -5.68 -22.80 -15.50
N GLY A 806 -5.00 -22.56 -16.62
CA GLY A 806 -5.64 -22.17 -17.87
C GLY A 806 -6.24 -20.76 -17.89
N HIS A 807 -6.15 -20.00 -16.80
CA HIS A 807 -6.67 -18.62 -16.75
C HIS A 807 -5.57 -17.58 -16.98
N TYR A 808 -5.90 -16.55 -17.76
CA TYR A 808 -5.03 -15.38 -17.90
C TYR A 808 -5.02 -14.58 -16.59
N THR A 809 -3.82 -14.27 -16.11
CA THR A 809 -3.61 -13.28 -15.05
C THR A 809 -2.70 -12.18 -15.59
N VAL A 810 -2.78 -10.97 -15.03
CA VAL A 810 -1.87 -9.88 -15.41
C VAL A 810 -0.41 -10.31 -15.24
N ASN A 811 -0.11 -11.14 -14.23
CA ASN A 811 1.24 -11.64 -14.00
C ASN A 811 1.72 -12.61 -15.09
N THR A 812 0.87 -13.55 -15.52
CA THR A 812 1.23 -14.50 -16.59
C THR A 812 1.39 -13.79 -17.92
N GLY A 813 0.46 -12.89 -18.26
CA GLY A 813 0.56 -12.04 -19.46
C GLY A 813 1.78 -11.13 -19.45
N TYR A 814 2.08 -10.49 -18.32
CA TYR A 814 3.25 -9.62 -18.18
C TYR A 814 4.58 -10.37 -18.34
N LYS A 815 4.68 -11.61 -17.82
CA LYS A 815 5.87 -12.45 -17.99
C LYS A 815 6.13 -12.80 -19.45
N VAL A 816 5.09 -13.03 -20.24
CA VAL A 816 5.19 -13.31 -21.68
C VAL A 816 5.75 -12.10 -22.42
N LEU A 817 5.15 -10.93 -22.24
CA LEU A 817 5.62 -9.67 -22.85
C LEU A 817 7.07 -9.33 -22.49
N MET A 818 7.48 -9.58 -21.24
CA MET A 818 8.86 -9.33 -20.82
C MET A 818 9.85 -10.33 -21.44
N LYS A 819 9.44 -11.58 -21.69
CA LYS A 819 10.28 -12.56 -22.40
C LYS A 819 10.46 -12.17 -23.87
N GLU A 820 9.37 -11.82 -24.55
CA GLU A 820 9.41 -11.33 -25.94
C GLU A 820 10.32 -10.11 -26.09
N LYS A 821 10.18 -9.13 -25.19
CA LYS A 821 11.05 -7.95 -25.16
C LYS A 821 12.54 -8.33 -25.06
N VAL A 822 12.89 -9.29 -24.20
CA VAL A 822 14.28 -9.75 -24.06
C VAL A 822 14.77 -10.47 -25.32
N ILE A 823 13.91 -11.24 -26.00
CA ILE A 823 14.26 -11.93 -27.25
C ILE A 823 14.50 -10.92 -28.37
N GLN A 824 13.60 -9.95 -28.54
CA GLN A 824 13.74 -8.88 -29.54
C GLN A 824 15.01 -8.05 -29.35
N GLU A 825 15.37 -7.76 -28.09
CA GLU A 825 16.60 -7.02 -27.77
C GLU A 825 17.88 -7.84 -27.99
N ARG A 826 17.81 -9.18 -27.95
CA ARG A 826 18.95 -10.07 -28.22
C ARG A 826 19.18 -10.29 -29.71
N ASN A 827 18.13 -10.33 -30.51
CA ASN A 827 18.25 -10.51 -31.97
C ASN A 827 18.81 -9.25 -32.68
N GLY A 828 19.04 -8.14 -31.97
CA GLY A 828 19.68 -6.93 -32.49
C GLY A 828 21.18 -6.81 -32.20
N TYR A 829 21.78 -7.77 -31.47
CA TYR A 829 23.23 -7.84 -31.22
C TYR A 829 23.66 -9.31 -31.26
N ASP A 830 24.48 -9.69 -32.24
CA ASP A 830 25.11 -11.00 -32.31
C ASP A 830 25.98 -11.23 -31.07
N GLY A 831 25.43 -11.97 -30.12
CA GLY A 831 26.09 -12.34 -28.88
C GLY A 831 25.61 -13.70 -28.41
N ALA A 832 26.42 -14.72 -28.70
CA ALA A 832 26.18 -16.11 -28.31
C ALA A 832 25.81 -16.24 -26.82
N GLY A 833 24.71 -16.93 -26.54
CA GLY A 833 24.26 -17.22 -25.18
C GLY A 833 25.19 -18.22 -24.51
N THR A 834 26.13 -17.74 -23.68
CA THR A 834 26.98 -18.62 -22.86
C THR A 834 26.19 -19.32 -21.75
N SER A 835 26.64 -20.51 -21.37
CA SER A 835 26.16 -21.37 -20.29
C SER A 835 26.10 -20.71 -18.89
N ARG A 836 26.58 -19.46 -18.74
CA ARG A 836 26.57 -18.64 -17.51
C ARG A 836 25.17 -18.15 -17.06
N HIS A 837 24.10 -18.47 -17.78
CA HIS A 837 22.76 -17.93 -17.51
C HIS A 837 21.95 -18.71 -16.45
N SER A 838 22.25 -19.99 -16.20
CA SER A 838 21.53 -20.81 -15.20
C SER A 838 22.00 -20.52 -13.77
N SER A 839 23.31 -20.42 -13.56
CA SER A 839 23.95 -20.11 -12.26
C SER A 839 23.49 -18.76 -11.70
N SER A 840 23.41 -17.73 -12.55
CA SER A 840 22.94 -16.38 -12.19
C SER A 840 21.50 -16.39 -11.64
N LYS A 841 20.58 -17.25 -12.14
CA LYS A 841 19.20 -17.32 -11.63
C LYS A 841 19.15 -17.90 -10.21
N GLN A 842 19.98 -18.90 -9.92
CA GLN A 842 20.06 -19.53 -8.61
C GLN A 842 20.60 -18.54 -7.58
N MET A 843 21.64 -17.77 -7.93
CA MET A 843 22.19 -16.70 -7.11
C MET A 843 21.13 -15.66 -6.71
N TRP A 844 20.36 -15.15 -7.67
CA TRP A 844 19.29 -14.18 -7.37
C TRP A 844 18.17 -14.80 -6.54
N SER A 845 17.75 -16.03 -6.86
CA SER A 845 16.75 -16.76 -6.08
C SER A 845 17.21 -16.95 -4.63
N CYS A 846 18.49 -17.26 -4.41
CA CYS A 846 19.10 -17.37 -3.10
C CYS A 846 18.95 -16.05 -2.32
N LEU A 847 19.48 -14.94 -2.85
CA LEU A 847 19.43 -13.62 -2.20
C LEU A 847 18.00 -13.20 -1.78
N TRP A 848 17.02 -13.37 -2.67
CA TRP A 848 15.66 -12.93 -2.38
C TRP A 848 14.93 -13.84 -1.39
N LYS A 849 15.30 -15.13 -1.31
CA LYS A 849 14.74 -16.10 -0.36
C LYS A 849 15.42 -16.07 1.01
N LEU A 850 16.64 -15.54 1.15
CA LEU A 850 17.33 -15.41 2.44
C LEU A 850 16.45 -14.71 3.48
N ASN A 851 16.44 -15.22 4.71
CA ASN A 851 15.73 -14.57 5.80
C ASN A 851 16.58 -13.45 6.43
N ILE A 852 16.62 -12.29 5.78
CA ILE A 852 17.37 -11.09 6.23
C ILE A 852 16.55 -9.81 6.06
N LYS A 853 16.90 -8.74 6.81
CA LYS A 853 16.28 -7.40 6.71
C LYS A 853 16.26 -6.92 5.24
N HIS A 854 15.15 -6.34 4.79
CA HIS A 854 14.97 -5.97 3.36
C HIS A 854 16.01 -4.93 2.89
N LYS A 855 16.45 -4.02 3.76
CA LYS A 855 17.55 -3.08 3.49
C LYS A 855 18.86 -3.79 3.10
N LEU A 856 19.14 -4.95 3.71
CA LEU A 856 20.35 -5.74 3.44
C LEU A 856 20.25 -6.46 2.09
N LYS A 857 19.07 -6.95 1.72
CA LYS A 857 18.84 -7.48 0.35
C LYS A 857 19.10 -6.43 -0.71
N THR A 858 18.68 -5.19 -0.46
CA THR A 858 18.90 -4.05 -1.36
C THR A 858 20.39 -3.68 -1.44
N PHE A 859 21.08 -3.70 -0.30
CA PHE A 859 22.53 -3.50 -0.25
C PHE A 859 23.27 -4.56 -1.07
N MET A 860 23.01 -5.85 -0.84
CA MET A 860 23.62 -6.94 -1.61
C MET A 860 23.29 -6.87 -3.10
N TRP A 861 22.05 -6.52 -3.45
CA TRP A 861 21.68 -6.26 -4.83
C TRP A 861 22.56 -5.17 -5.46
N LYS A 862 22.89 -4.09 -4.73
CA LYS A 862 23.82 -3.08 -5.23
C LYS A 862 25.23 -3.61 -5.39
N CYS A 863 25.74 -4.40 -4.43
CA CYS A 863 27.06 -4.99 -4.54
C CYS A 863 27.18 -5.85 -5.81
N ILE A 864 26.23 -6.75 -6.03
CA ILE A 864 26.23 -7.67 -7.19
C ILE A 864 26.08 -6.93 -8.53
N ASN A 865 25.40 -5.79 -8.54
CA ASN A 865 25.21 -4.97 -9.75
C ASN A 865 26.28 -3.86 -9.93
N ASN A 866 27.34 -3.81 -9.10
CA ASN A 866 28.33 -2.72 -9.06
C ASN A 866 27.67 -1.34 -8.97
N ALA A 867 26.62 -1.23 -8.13
CA ALA A 867 25.83 -0.02 -7.92
C ALA A 867 26.07 0.60 -6.53
N LEU A 868 27.21 0.29 -5.91
CA LEU A 868 27.72 1.00 -4.74
C LEU A 868 28.63 2.15 -5.18
N PRO A 869 28.60 3.31 -4.50
CA PRO A 869 29.46 4.45 -4.80
C PRO A 869 30.86 4.23 -4.20
N VAL A 870 31.58 3.21 -4.68
CA VAL A 870 33.01 3.03 -4.40
C VAL A 870 33.84 3.95 -5.30
N ASN A 871 35.08 4.25 -4.92
CA ASN A 871 35.87 5.28 -5.61
C ASN A 871 36.08 4.97 -7.10
N GLU A 872 36.29 3.71 -7.49
CA GLU A 872 36.38 3.28 -8.90
C GLU A 872 35.13 3.69 -9.71
N VAL A 873 33.94 3.43 -9.16
CA VAL A 873 32.66 3.68 -9.84
C VAL A 873 32.36 5.18 -9.93
N ILE A 874 32.77 5.94 -8.91
CA ILE A 874 32.64 7.41 -8.93
C ILE A 874 33.59 7.99 -9.97
N PHE A 875 34.86 7.58 -9.95
CA PHE A 875 35.89 8.06 -10.87
C PHE A 875 35.54 7.74 -12.33
N SER A 876 35.25 6.48 -12.65
CA SER A 876 34.90 6.05 -14.02
C SER A 876 33.71 6.81 -14.62
N ARG A 877 32.74 7.22 -13.79
CA ARG A 877 31.53 7.90 -14.26
C ARG A 877 31.58 9.42 -14.23
N THR A 878 32.36 10.00 -13.32
CA THR A 878 32.40 11.46 -13.13
C THR A 878 33.72 12.08 -13.56
N GLN A 879 34.76 11.25 -13.77
CA GLN A 879 36.15 11.67 -13.99
C GLN A 879 36.66 12.61 -12.87
N LYS A 880 36.12 12.46 -11.65
CA LYS A 880 36.45 13.27 -10.47
C LYS A 880 36.80 12.36 -9.28
N GLY A 881 37.76 12.80 -8.48
CA GLY A 881 38.27 12.07 -7.32
C GLY A 881 39.42 11.13 -7.67
N ASP A 882 39.96 10.45 -6.66
CA ASP A 882 41.00 9.44 -6.81
C ASP A 882 40.36 8.04 -6.72
N PRO A 883 40.59 7.13 -7.70
CA PRO A 883 40.08 5.77 -7.64
C PRO A 883 40.71 4.90 -6.55
N ILE A 884 41.82 5.32 -5.93
CA ILE A 884 42.52 4.55 -4.89
C ILE A 884 41.70 4.49 -3.59
N CYS A 885 41.79 3.36 -2.89
CA CYS A 885 41.14 3.16 -1.60
C CYS A 885 41.80 4.01 -0.50
N LYS A 886 41.06 4.94 0.10
CA LYS A 886 41.55 5.78 1.20
C LYS A 886 41.72 5.06 2.53
N VAL A 887 41.23 3.82 2.64
CA VAL A 887 41.35 3.01 3.86
C VAL A 887 42.72 2.34 3.94
N CYS A 888 43.22 1.76 2.84
CA CYS A 888 44.52 1.09 2.83
C CYS A 888 45.59 1.79 1.99
N GLY A 889 45.23 2.60 0.99
CA GLY A 889 46.18 3.23 0.06
C GLY A 889 46.83 2.29 -0.95
N GLU A 890 46.48 1.00 -0.95
CA GLU A 890 47.22 -0.06 -1.66
C GLU A 890 46.71 -0.33 -3.09
N GLY A 891 45.54 0.18 -3.50
CA GLY A 891 44.99 -0.07 -4.83
C GLY A 891 43.62 0.55 -5.09
N VAL A 892 43.10 0.34 -6.31
CA VAL A 892 41.79 0.86 -6.77
C VAL A 892 40.66 0.28 -5.90
N GLU A 893 39.80 1.16 -5.38
CA GLU A 893 38.66 0.77 -4.55
C GLU A 893 37.49 0.25 -5.42
N THR A 894 37.54 -1.03 -5.75
CA THR A 894 36.40 -1.78 -6.31
C THR A 894 35.45 -2.24 -5.19
N VAL A 895 34.24 -2.70 -5.54
CA VAL A 895 33.30 -3.29 -4.55
C VAL A 895 33.92 -4.51 -3.86
N ASP A 896 34.63 -5.32 -4.63
CA ASP A 896 35.34 -6.51 -4.15
C ASP A 896 36.47 -6.11 -3.18
N HIS A 897 37.26 -5.10 -3.56
CA HIS A 897 38.31 -4.56 -2.69
C HIS A 897 37.74 -4.00 -1.38
N ALA A 898 36.74 -3.13 -1.44
CA ALA A 898 36.18 -2.47 -0.26
C ALA A 898 35.56 -3.45 0.76
N LEU A 899 35.01 -4.57 0.31
CA LEU A 899 34.28 -5.50 1.17
C LEU A 899 35.07 -6.76 1.56
N LEU A 900 36.04 -7.19 0.75
CA LEU A 900 36.75 -8.46 0.93
C LEU A 900 38.27 -8.27 1.04
N ASN A 901 38.89 -7.49 0.14
CA ASN A 901 40.37 -7.52 -0.02
C ASN A 901 41.12 -6.37 0.67
N CYS A 902 40.44 -5.30 1.05
CA CYS A 902 41.04 -4.20 1.80
C CYS A 902 41.66 -4.73 3.09
N ARG A 903 42.84 -4.21 3.49
CA ARG A 903 43.56 -4.64 4.70
C ARG A 903 42.67 -4.72 5.95
N GLN A 904 41.79 -3.74 6.14
CA GLN A 904 40.84 -3.71 7.25
C GLN A 904 39.70 -4.74 7.10
N ALA A 905 39.20 -4.95 5.88
CA ALA A 905 38.18 -5.97 5.61
C ALA A 905 38.74 -7.38 5.84
N LYS A 906 40.00 -7.65 5.43
CA LYS A 906 40.70 -8.91 5.67
C LYS A 906 40.81 -9.22 7.17
N GLN A 907 41.15 -8.22 8.00
CA GLN A 907 41.18 -8.40 9.46
C GLN A 907 39.81 -8.80 10.01
N VAL A 908 38.72 -8.18 9.54
CA VAL A 908 37.35 -8.59 9.93
C VAL A 908 37.06 -10.02 9.48
N TRP A 909 37.43 -10.42 8.27
CA TRP A 909 37.21 -11.79 7.80
C TRP A 909 38.06 -12.84 8.54
N GLN A 910 39.25 -12.48 9.04
CA GLN A 910 40.10 -13.40 9.83
C GLN A 910 39.46 -13.82 11.15
N ILE A 911 38.77 -12.89 11.83
CA ILE A 911 38.09 -13.15 13.11
C ILE A 911 36.59 -13.43 12.94
N ALA A 912 36.09 -13.54 11.71
CA ALA A 912 34.70 -13.86 11.43
C ALA A 912 34.38 -15.32 11.80
N PRO A 913 33.22 -15.58 12.43
CA PRO A 913 32.81 -16.94 12.82
C PRO A 913 32.41 -17.82 11.62
N VAL A 914 32.36 -17.25 10.40
CA VAL A 914 32.03 -17.95 9.17
C VAL A 914 33.19 -17.75 8.20
N GLN A 915 33.77 -18.86 7.72
CA GLN A 915 34.85 -18.88 6.74
C GLN A 915 34.38 -19.52 5.43
N TRP A 916 34.82 -18.97 4.30
CA TRP A 916 34.47 -19.44 2.96
C TRP A 916 35.74 -19.81 2.17
N GLU A 917 36.33 -20.96 2.48
CA GLU A 917 37.66 -21.38 1.98
C GLU A 917 37.73 -21.45 0.44
N GLY A 918 36.76 -22.08 -0.22
CA GLY A 918 36.71 -22.18 -1.69
C GLY A 918 36.32 -20.88 -2.42
N ALA A 919 35.83 -19.86 -1.72
CA ALA A 919 35.45 -18.58 -2.34
C ALA A 919 36.64 -17.63 -2.50
N ARG A 920 37.77 -17.88 -1.82
CA ARG A 920 38.98 -17.05 -1.90
C ARG A 920 39.59 -17.03 -3.30
N GLU A 921 39.48 -18.15 -4.02
CA GLU A 921 39.95 -18.29 -5.41
C GLU A 921 39.12 -17.52 -6.45
N LYS A 922 37.95 -16.99 -6.05
CA LYS A 922 37.06 -16.18 -6.91
C LYS A 922 37.09 -14.69 -6.55
N GLN A 923 38.07 -14.25 -5.75
CA GLN A 923 38.30 -12.83 -5.44
C GLN A 923 38.76 -12.09 -6.70
N GLY A 924 38.26 -10.86 -6.91
CA GLY A 924 38.44 -10.07 -8.14
C GLY A 924 37.11 -9.61 -8.75
N CYS A 925 36.01 -10.32 -8.48
CA CYS A 925 34.66 -9.92 -8.86
C CYS A 925 33.67 -10.33 -7.78
N PHE A 926 33.09 -9.34 -7.08
CA PHE A 926 32.15 -9.58 -5.98
C PHE A 926 30.94 -10.45 -6.39
N LYS A 927 30.47 -10.31 -7.64
CA LYS A 927 29.36 -11.10 -8.16
C LYS A 927 29.71 -12.58 -8.28
N ASP A 928 30.90 -12.89 -8.75
CA ASP A 928 31.35 -14.28 -8.92
C ASP A 928 31.64 -14.92 -7.57
N TRP A 929 32.22 -14.15 -6.63
CA TRP A 929 32.36 -14.54 -5.23
C TRP A 929 31.01 -14.88 -4.57
N TRP A 930 30.01 -14.00 -4.71
CA TRP A 930 28.67 -14.25 -4.17
C TRP A 930 27.98 -15.46 -4.83
N ASN A 931 28.18 -15.66 -6.14
CA ASN A 931 27.62 -16.79 -6.86
C ASN A 931 28.16 -18.14 -6.35
N GLU A 932 29.44 -18.19 -5.98
CA GLU A 932 30.07 -19.39 -5.39
C GLU A 932 29.43 -19.76 -4.04
N ILE A 933 29.31 -18.80 -3.13
CA ILE A 933 28.75 -19.07 -1.80
C ILE A 933 27.23 -19.22 -1.81
N ALA A 934 26.52 -18.67 -2.81
CA ALA A 934 25.06 -18.78 -2.89
C ALA A 934 24.56 -20.22 -2.98
N GLY A 935 25.38 -21.15 -3.48
CA GLY A 935 25.10 -22.59 -3.51
C GLY A 935 25.05 -23.24 -2.11
N ALA A 936 25.71 -22.63 -1.11
CA ALA A 936 25.75 -23.14 0.26
C ALA A 936 24.39 -23.08 0.98
N ARG A 937 23.41 -22.32 0.47
CA ARG A 937 22.06 -22.22 1.06
C ARG A 937 21.37 -23.58 1.23
N SER A 938 21.64 -24.53 0.35
CA SER A 938 21.06 -25.87 0.40
C SER A 938 21.70 -26.77 1.46
N ARG A 939 22.80 -26.34 2.09
CA ARG A 939 23.51 -27.10 3.14
C ARG A 939 22.87 -26.84 4.51
N GLN A 940 23.11 -27.73 5.47
CA GLN A 940 22.71 -27.55 6.86
C GLN A 940 23.30 -26.25 7.44
N ALA A 941 22.48 -25.44 8.12
CA ALA A 941 22.81 -24.09 8.61
C ALA A 941 23.26 -23.06 7.54
N GLY A 942 23.19 -23.40 6.25
CA GLY A 942 23.67 -22.54 5.16
C GLY A 942 22.91 -21.22 5.01
N ASP A 943 21.59 -21.21 5.24
CA ASP A 943 20.78 -19.97 5.21
C ASP A 943 21.20 -19.00 6.34
N GLU A 944 21.54 -19.54 7.52
CA GLU A 944 21.99 -18.75 8.67
C GLU A 944 23.40 -18.19 8.48
N HIS A 945 24.33 -19.02 7.97
CA HIS A 945 25.68 -18.58 7.64
C HIS A 945 25.68 -17.48 6.57
N LEU A 946 24.85 -17.61 5.53
CA LEU A 946 24.67 -16.56 4.51
C LEU A 946 24.05 -15.30 5.11
N GLY A 947 23.07 -15.44 6.02
CA GLY A 947 22.46 -14.32 6.73
C GLY A 947 23.48 -13.52 7.57
N LEU A 948 24.33 -14.21 8.32
CA LEU A 948 25.41 -13.59 9.09
C LEU A 948 26.47 -12.96 8.18
N THR A 949 26.87 -13.65 7.10
CA THR A 949 27.82 -13.14 6.09
C THR A 949 27.35 -11.80 5.52
N VAL A 950 26.06 -11.66 5.18
CA VAL A 950 25.49 -10.40 4.68
C VAL A 950 25.50 -9.30 5.75
N ASN A 951 25.28 -9.63 7.03
CA ASN A 951 25.38 -8.65 8.11
C ASN A 951 26.82 -8.17 8.33
N ILE A 952 27.81 -9.07 8.23
CA ILE A 952 29.24 -8.72 8.30
C ILE A 952 29.60 -7.75 7.17
N LEU A 953 29.27 -8.10 5.92
CA LEU A 953 29.48 -7.23 4.75
C LEU A 953 28.88 -5.82 4.94
N TRP A 954 27.68 -5.76 5.53
CA TRP A 954 27.02 -4.49 5.83
C TRP A 954 27.75 -3.67 6.90
N GLN A 955 28.29 -4.29 7.95
CA GLN A 955 29.08 -3.58 8.96
C GLN A 955 30.44 -3.14 8.43
N VAL A 956 31.09 -3.94 7.58
CA VAL A 956 32.33 -3.56 6.87
C VAL A 956 32.08 -2.30 6.04
N TRP A 957 31.00 -2.29 5.25
CA TRP A 957 30.59 -1.10 4.49
C TRP A 957 30.34 0.13 5.35
N LYS A 958 29.69 -0.02 6.52
CA LYS A 958 29.51 1.10 7.46
C LYS A 958 30.83 1.58 8.03
N SER A 959 31.73 0.67 8.40
CA SER A 959 33.05 1.00 8.95
C SER A 959 33.88 1.79 7.95
N ARG A 960 33.87 1.35 6.67
CA ARG A 960 34.53 2.10 5.58
C ARG A 960 33.96 3.51 5.42
N ASN A 961 32.64 3.67 5.48
CA ASN A 961 32.02 4.99 5.36
C ASN A 961 32.27 5.88 6.60
N GLU A 962 32.34 5.31 7.80
CA GLU A 962 32.76 6.06 9.00
C GLU A 962 34.18 6.60 8.88
N TRP A 963 35.10 5.82 8.29
CA TRP A 963 36.44 6.29 7.94
C TRP A 963 36.37 7.40 6.87
N GLU A 964 35.75 7.12 5.72
CA GLU A 964 35.73 8.04 4.57
C GLU A 964 35.12 9.41 4.90
N PHE A 965 34.05 9.46 5.70
CA PHE A 965 33.30 10.70 5.95
C PHE A 965 33.56 11.33 7.31
N ASN A 966 34.01 10.55 8.30
CA ASN A 966 34.19 11.03 9.67
C ASN A 966 35.61 10.77 10.23
N ASN A 967 36.53 10.21 9.44
CA ASN A 967 37.88 9.79 9.86
C ASN A 967 37.88 8.92 11.13
N ASN A 968 36.82 8.13 11.33
CA ASN A 968 36.66 7.30 12.51
C ASN A 968 36.87 5.83 12.17
N GLN A 969 37.98 5.25 12.62
CA GLN A 969 38.31 3.86 12.37
C GLN A 969 37.70 2.94 13.43
N ARG A 970 36.83 2.02 13.00
CA ARG A 970 36.24 1.03 13.89
C ARG A 970 37.10 -0.24 13.92
N HIS A 971 37.45 -0.68 15.13
CA HIS A 971 38.18 -1.94 15.35
C HIS A 971 37.41 -3.17 14.83
N ALA A 972 38.12 -4.15 14.27
CA ALA A 972 37.54 -5.33 13.62
C ALA A 972 36.60 -6.14 14.54
N LEU A 973 37.00 -6.38 15.79
CA LEU A 973 36.16 -7.07 16.80
C LEU A 973 34.80 -6.39 17.02
N LYS A 974 34.79 -5.06 17.13
CA LYS A 974 33.57 -4.28 17.36
C LYS A 974 32.63 -4.33 16.15
N THR A 975 33.19 -4.40 14.95
CA THR A 975 32.44 -4.57 13.70
C THR A 975 31.71 -5.91 13.66
N ILE A 976 32.35 -6.99 14.12
CA ILE A 976 31.77 -8.34 14.15
C ILE A 976 30.73 -8.49 15.25
N GLN A 977 31.03 -8.03 16.47
CA GLN A 977 30.07 -8.05 17.58
C GLN A 977 28.76 -7.38 17.17
N LYS A 978 28.85 -6.20 16.54
CA LYS A 978 27.68 -5.48 16.03
C LYS A 978 26.96 -6.22 14.90
N ALA A 979 27.67 -6.95 14.05
CA ALA A 979 27.06 -7.78 13.00
C ALA A 979 26.28 -8.96 13.59
N GLN A 980 26.86 -9.63 14.59
CA GLN A 980 26.24 -10.75 15.31
C GLN A 980 25.01 -10.27 16.10
N GLU A 981 25.13 -9.17 16.85
CA GLU A 981 24.02 -8.57 17.59
C GLU A 981 22.84 -8.21 16.68
N GLU A 982 23.10 -7.51 15.55
CA GLU A 982 22.03 -7.14 14.60
C GLU A 982 21.38 -8.35 13.90
N TRP A 983 22.12 -9.45 13.75
CA TRP A 983 21.65 -10.71 13.17
C TRP A 983 20.80 -11.51 14.17
N ILE A 984 21.29 -11.71 15.39
CA ILE A 984 20.56 -12.39 16.47
C ILE A 984 19.26 -11.66 16.77
N GLU A 985 19.29 -10.32 16.88
CA GLU A 985 18.10 -9.49 17.07
C GLU A 985 17.05 -9.75 15.98
N PHE A 986 17.48 -9.96 14.73
CA PHE A 986 16.60 -10.26 13.62
C PHE A 986 16.00 -11.67 13.70
N CYS A 987 16.83 -12.68 13.98
CA CYS A 987 16.39 -14.07 14.11
C CYS A 987 15.32 -14.25 15.19
N GLU A 988 15.51 -13.61 16.35
CA GLU A 988 14.54 -13.65 17.46
C GLU A 988 13.17 -13.08 17.05
N VAL A 989 13.15 -11.93 16.38
CA VAL A 989 11.88 -11.28 15.97
C VAL A 989 11.12 -12.10 14.94
N TYR A 990 11.83 -12.89 14.12
CA TYR A 990 11.22 -13.67 13.05
C TYR A 990 10.62 -14.99 13.55
N LYS A 991 11.24 -15.63 14.55
CA LYS A 991 10.71 -16.85 15.18
C LYS A 991 9.30 -16.63 15.78
N ASP A 992 9.06 -15.47 16.41
CA ASP A 992 7.73 -15.12 16.94
C ASP A 992 6.65 -14.98 15.86
N LYS A 993 7.00 -14.64 14.61
CA LYS A 993 6.02 -14.43 13.53
C LYS A 993 5.50 -15.73 12.92
N GLU A 994 6.34 -16.77 12.84
CA GLU A 994 5.91 -18.08 12.33
C GLU A 994 4.93 -18.77 13.29
N GLN A 995 5.11 -18.59 14.61
CA GLN A 995 4.18 -19.12 15.62
C GLN A 995 2.80 -18.46 15.55
N LEU A 996 2.71 -17.14 15.34
CA LEU A 996 1.42 -16.44 15.21
C LEU A 996 0.69 -16.75 13.89
N SER A 997 1.43 -16.87 12.78
CA SER A 997 0.87 -17.18 11.46
C SER A 997 0.34 -18.62 11.37
N THR A 998 0.95 -19.57 12.07
CA THR A 998 0.50 -20.96 12.09
C THR A 998 -0.77 -21.13 12.92
N VAL A 999 -0.94 -20.37 14.01
CA VAL A 999 -2.18 -20.38 14.81
C VAL A 999 -3.37 -19.76 14.05
N GLU A 1000 -3.18 -18.65 13.33
CA GLU A 1000 -4.23 -18.03 12.48
C GLU A 1000 -4.58 -18.88 11.24
N THR A 1001 -3.64 -19.68 10.72
CA THR A 1001 -3.89 -20.56 9.56
C THR A 1001 -4.46 -21.92 9.98
N ALA A 1002 -4.06 -22.44 11.14
CA ALA A 1002 -4.61 -23.67 11.71
C ALA A 1002 -6.07 -23.50 12.13
N ALA A 1003 -6.48 -22.31 12.57
CA ALA A 1003 -7.88 -22.01 12.88
C ALA A 1003 -8.82 -22.03 11.66
N ASN A 1004 -8.29 -22.06 10.43
CA ASN A 1004 -9.06 -22.11 9.18
C ASN A 1004 -8.95 -23.46 8.44
N GLN A 1005 -8.37 -24.49 9.06
CA GLN A 1005 -8.33 -25.82 8.49
C GLN A 1005 -8.98 -26.84 9.44
N PHE A 1006 -10.09 -27.42 8.95
CA PHE A 1006 -10.87 -28.52 9.51
C PHE A 1006 -11.85 -28.19 10.63
N GLN A 1007 -13.01 -27.66 10.23
CA GLN A 1007 -14.26 -27.98 10.92
C GLN A 1007 -14.72 -29.33 10.35
N ARG A 1008 -14.42 -30.43 11.05
CA ARG A 1008 -15.09 -31.72 10.81
C ARG A 1008 -16.53 -31.53 11.28
N VAL A 1009 -17.46 -31.56 10.33
CA VAL A 1009 -18.89 -31.73 10.61
C VAL A 1009 -19.08 -33.21 10.91
N GLU A 1010 -19.30 -33.54 12.17
CA GLU A 1010 -19.94 -34.81 12.55
C GLU A 1010 -21.44 -34.64 12.33
N VAL A 1011 -21.98 -35.34 11.33
CA VAL A 1011 -23.41 -35.60 11.19
C VAL A 1011 -23.59 -37.07 10.79
N GLU A 1012 -24.62 -37.66 11.40
CA GLU A 1012 -24.98 -39.06 11.60
C GLU A 1012 -25.03 -39.99 10.36
N ASP A 1013 -24.75 -41.26 10.68
CA ASP A 1013 -24.95 -42.55 9.98
C ASP A 1013 -25.53 -42.56 8.56
N ALA A 1014 -24.65 -42.59 7.55
CA ALA A 1014 -24.88 -43.44 6.38
C ALA A 1014 -23.58 -44.09 5.91
N GLU A 1015 -23.65 -45.32 5.41
CA GLU A 1015 -22.48 -46.08 4.95
C GLU A 1015 -21.68 -45.33 3.88
N VAL A 1016 -20.39 -45.14 4.16
CA VAL A 1016 -19.44 -44.49 3.26
C VAL A 1016 -18.65 -45.57 2.52
N VAL A 1017 -18.71 -45.57 1.19
CA VAL A 1017 -17.99 -46.54 0.36
C VAL A 1017 -16.56 -46.07 0.10
N GLN A 1018 -15.58 -46.92 0.40
CA GLN A 1018 -14.17 -46.65 0.11
C GLN A 1018 -13.79 -47.25 -1.25
N VAL A 1019 -13.28 -46.43 -2.17
CA VAL A 1019 -12.95 -46.83 -3.53
C VAL A 1019 -11.45 -46.67 -3.75
N LYS A 1020 -10.78 -47.78 -4.05
CA LYS A 1020 -9.35 -47.83 -4.36
C LYS A 1020 -9.13 -48.02 -5.85
N ILE A 1021 -8.16 -47.30 -6.40
CA ILE A 1021 -7.91 -47.23 -7.85
C ILE A 1021 -6.43 -47.47 -8.14
N ALA A 1022 -6.15 -48.26 -9.17
CA ALA A 1022 -4.82 -48.45 -9.73
C ALA A 1022 -4.86 -48.42 -11.27
N ALA A 1023 -3.87 -47.77 -11.88
CA ALA A 1023 -3.67 -47.76 -13.32
C ALA A 1023 -2.28 -48.34 -13.64
N LEU A 1024 -2.23 -49.41 -14.44
CA LEU A 1024 -1.02 -50.17 -14.77
C LEU A 1024 -0.80 -50.17 -16.28
N ARG A 1025 0.36 -49.70 -16.71
CA ARG A 1025 0.70 -49.65 -18.13
C ARG A 1025 1.45 -50.91 -18.55
N LYS A 1026 1.08 -51.46 -19.70
CA LYS A 1026 1.83 -52.56 -20.33
C LYS A 1026 3.14 -52.05 -20.95
N PRO A 1027 4.31 -52.65 -20.63
CA PRO A 1027 5.58 -52.26 -21.22
C PRO A 1027 5.54 -52.30 -22.75
N ASN A 1028 6.08 -51.28 -23.42
CA ASN A 1028 6.12 -51.15 -24.89
C ASN A 1028 4.75 -51.14 -25.62
N SER A 1029 3.65 -51.00 -24.90
CA SER A 1029 2.31 -50.80 -25.46
C SER A 1029 1.74 -49.41 -25.10
N SER A 1030 0.74 -48.97 -25.85
CA SER A 1030 -0.08 -47.78 -25.58
C SER A 1030 -1.34 -48.12 -24.78
N GLU A 1031 -1.30 -49.18 -23.98
CA GLU A 1031 -2.44 -49.71 -23.23
C GLU A 1031 -2.25 -49.57 -21.72
N VAL A 1032 -3.34 -49.28 -21.01
CA VAL A 1032 -3.41 -49.22 -19.55
C VAL A 1032 -4.56 -50.09 -19.05
N GLY A 1033 -4.25 -50.95 -18.09
CA GLY A 1033 -5.23 -51.72 -17.33
C GLY A 1033 -5.58 -50.95 -16.07
N ILE A 1034 -6.88 -50.75 -15.84
CA ILE A 1034 -7.41 -49.98 -14.72
C ILE A 1034 -8.15 -50.95 -13.79
N GLY A 1035 -7.69 -51.03 -12.55
CA GLY A 1035 -8.34 -51.78 -11.49
C GLY A 1035 -9.01 -50.84 -10.49
N VAL A 1036 -10.29 -51.05 -10.24
CA VAL A 1036 -11.07 -50.30 -9.24
C VAL A 1036 -11.71 -51.29 -8.29
N THR A 1037 -11.59 -51.06 -6.98
CA THR A 1037 -12.25 -51.89 -5.96
C THR A 1037 -12.98 -51.00 -4.97
N ALA A 1038 -14.26 -51.25 -4.77
CA ALA A 1038 -15.09 -50.58 -3.78
C ALA A 1038 -15.30 -51.48 -2.56
N MET A 1039 -15.24 -50.90 -1.36
CA MET A 1039 -15.32 -51.61 -0.09
C MET A 1039 -16.29 -50.92 0.88
N SER A 1040 -17.01 -51.73 1.66
CA SER A 1040 -17.86 -51.26 2.77
C SER A 1040 -17.10 -51.26 4.11
N LYS A 1041 -17.77 -50.84 5.19
CA LYS A 1041 -17.27 -50.81 6.57
C LYS A 1041 -16.74 -52.20 6.95
N GLY A 1042 -15.44 -52.30 7.27
CA GLY A 1042 -14.76 -53.57 7.57
C GLY A 1042 -13.84 -54.12 6.47
N ASN A 1043 -13.54 -53.35 5.41
CA ASN A 1043 -12.66 -53.75 4.28
C ASN A 1043 -13.18 -54.91 3.41
N VAL A 1044 -14.49 -55.17 3.42
CA VAL A 1044 -15.11 -56.17 2.53
C VAL A 1044 -15.29 -55.56 1.14
N VAL A 1045 -14.77 -56.22 0.10
CA VAL A 1045 -14.95 -55.80 -1.29
C VAL A 1045 -16.41 -56.05 -1.71
N VAL A 1046 -17.12 -54.97 -2.02
CA VAL A 1046 -18.52 -55.00 -2.46
C VAL A 1046 -18.66 -54.96 -3.99
N ALA A 1047 -17.69 -54.34 -4.67
CA ALA A 1047 -17.61 -54.36 -6.12
C ALA A 1047 -16.16 -54.20 -6.60
N ALA A 1048 -15.86 -54.75 -7.77
CA ALA A 1048 -14.61 -54.52 -8.47
C ALA A 1048 -14.86 -54.31 -9.96
N TRP A 1049 -14.05 -53.47 -10.59
CA TRP A 1049 -14.06 -53.22 -12.03
C TRP A 1049 -12.65 -53.41 -12.59
N ALA A 1050 -12.55 -54.22 -13.63
CA ALA A 1050 -11.38 -54.29 -14.50
C ALA A 1050 -11.73 -53.60 -15.81
N MET A 1051 -11.04 -52.51 -16.13
CA MET A 1051 -11.28 -51.71 -17.34
C MET A 1051 -10.02 -51.61 -18.18
N HIS A 1052 -10.17 -51.65 -19.50
CA HIS A 1052 -9.08 -51.52 -20.46
C HIS A 1052 -9.17 -50.20 -21.22
N GLU A 1053 -8.09 -49.41 -21.24
CA GLU A 1053 -8.09 -48.11 -21.94
C GLU A 1053 -6.73 -47.80 -22.59
N ARG A 1054 -6.69 -46.80 -23.48
CA ARG A 1054 -5.44 -46.34 -24.09
C ARG A 1054 -4.65 -45.46 -23.12
N SER A 1055 -3.36 -45.77 -22.93
CA SER A 1055 -2.44 -44.94 -22.15
C SER A 1055 -2.12 -43.62 -22.86
N TYR A 1056 -2.07 -42.54 -22.09
CA TYR A 1056 -1.55 -41.23 -22.47
C TYR A 1056 -0.01 -41.17 -22.44
N ASN A 1057 0.68 -42.31 -22.23
CA ASN A 1057 2.12 -42.41 -22.00
C ASN A 1057 2.60 -41.56 -20.81
N CYS A 1058 1.73 -41.34 -19.83
CA CYS A 1058 2.01 -40.56 -18.63
C CYS A 1058 1.23 -41.15 -17.44
N PRO A 1059 1.91 -41.76 -16.44
CA PRO A 1059 1.24 -42.42 -15.32
C PRO A 1059 0.25 -41.51 -14.57
N GLN A 1060 0.56 -40.21 -14.46
CA GLN A 1060 -0.33 -39.22 -13.83
C GLN A 1060 -1.61 -38.96 -14.62
N LEU A 1061 -1.56 -38.98 -15.96
CA LEU A 1061 -2.75 -38.80 -16.80
C LEU A 1061 -3.59 -40.08 -16.81
N ASP A 1062 -2.92 -41.24 -16.90
CA ASP A 1062 -3.58 -42.55 -16.90
C ASP A 1062 -4.35 -42.80 -15.59
N GLU A 1063 -3.76 -42.43 -14.45
CA GLU A 1063 -4.41 -42.56 -13.15
C GLU A 1063 -5.52 -41.52 -12.93
N ALA A 1064 -5.41 -40.32 -13.51
CA ALA A 1064 -6.49 -39.33 -13.51
C ALA A 1064 -7.68 -39.79 -14.36
N GLU A 1065 -7.43 -40.40 -15.52
CA GLU A 1065 -8.45 -41.03 -16.36
C GLU A 1065 -9.15 -42.17 -15.61
N ALA A 1066 -8.39 -43.01 -14.91
CA ALA A 1066 -8.92 -44.07 -14.07
C ALA A 1066 -9.86 -43.54 -12.97
N ILE A 1067 -9.48 -42.47 -12.27
CA ILE A 1067 -10.35 -41.80 -11.28
C ILE A 1067 -11.64 -41.30 -11.94
N LYS A 1068 -11.54 -40.65 -13.10
CA LYS A 1068 -12.67 -40.10 -13.84
C LYS A 1068 -13.67 -41.20 -14.26
N LEU A 1069 -13.16 -42.31 -14.81
CA LEU A 1069 -13.97 -43.46 -15.23
C LEU A 1069 -14.64 -44.15 -14.03
N ALA A 1070 -13.87 -44.40 -12.97
CA ALA A 1070 -14.39 -44.95 -11.72
C ALA A 1070 -15.55 -44.10 -11.19
N MET A 1071 -15.36 -42.77 -11.06
CA MET A 1071 -16.42 -41.85 -10.62
C MET A 1071 -17.68 -41.93 -11.47
N SER A 1072 -17.53 -42.07 -12.79
CA SER A 1072 -18.67 -42.21 -13.70
C SER A 1072 -19.47 -43.48 -13.42
N LYS A 1073 -18.79 -44.61 -13.16
CA LYS A 1073 -19.42 -45.88 -12.76
C LYS A 1073 -20.10 -45.78 -11.39
N LEU A 1074 -19.46 -45.12 -10.42
CA LEU A 1074 -20.04 -44.89 -9.07
C LEU A 1074 -21.34 -44.07 -9.14
N VAL A 1075 -21.38 -43.03 -9.99
CA VAL A 1075 -22.60 -42.22 -10.22
C VAL A 1075 -23.73 -43.09 -10.79
N VAL A 1076 -23.44 -43.94 -11.78
CA VAL A 1076 -24.42 -44.85 -12.38
C VAL A 1076 -24.96 -45.86 -11.36
N LYS A 1077 -24.11 -46.35 -10.45
CA LYS A 1077 -24.52 -47.25 -9.35
C LYS A 1077 -25.29 -46.55 -8.22
N GLY A 1078 -25.40 -45.22 -8.23
CA GLY A 1078 -26.14 -44.47 -7.23
C GLY A 1078 -25.41 -44.26 -5.90
N TRP A 1079 -24.13 -44.60 -5.79
CA TRP A 1079 -23.37 -44.37 -4.57
C TRP A 1079 -23.00 -42.90 -4.40
N ARG A 1080 -23.74 -42.18 -3.55
CA ARG A 1080 -23.59 -40.72 -3.35
C ARG A 1080 -22.60 -40.33 -2.24
N LYS A 1081 -22.12 -41.26 -1.41
CA LYS A 1081 -21.15 -41.02 -0.32
C LYS A 1081 -19.89 -41.90 -0.50
N VAL A 1082 -18.79 -41.32 -1.00
CA VAL A 1082 -17.58 -42.07 -1.40
C VAL A 1082 -16.27 -41.44 -0.92
N ILE A 1083 -15.26 -42.28 -0.68
CA ILE A 1083 -13.86 -41.88 -0.45
C ILE A 1083 -13.00 -42.52 -1.54
N ILE A 1084 -12.42 -41.71 -2.42
CA ILE A 1084 -11.59 -42.18 -3.53
C ILE A 1084 -10.12 -42.16 -3.12
N GLN A 1085 -9.43 -43.27 -3.34
CA GLN A 1085 -8.06 -43.50 -2.89
C GLN A 1085 -7.14 -43.90 -4.05
N SER A 1086 -5.98 -43.26 -4.17
CA SER A 1086 -4.97 -43.56 -5.19
C SER A 1086 -3.54 -43.51 -4.61
N CYS A 1087 -2.61 -44.20 -5.25
CA CYS A 1087 -1.20 -44.24 -4.84
C CYS A 1087 -0.42 -42.96 -5.19
N ASN A 1088 -0.99 -42.07 -6.01
CA ASN A 1088 -0.30 -40.92 -6.57
C ASN A 1088 -0.57 -39.64 -5.77
N LYS A 1089 0.26 -39.46 -4.74
CA LYS A 1089 0.19 -38.29 -3.83
C LYS A 1089 0.17 -36.96 -4.57
N GLN A 1090 0.94 -36.83 -5.64
CA GLN A 1090 1.02 -35.60 -6.43
C GLN A 1090 -0.29 -35.30 -7.16
N LEU A 1091 -0.91 -36.31 -7.76
CA LEU A 1091 -2.21 -36.18 -8.44
C LEU A 1091 -3.32 -35.81 -7.44
N ILE A 1092 -3.38 -36.48 -6.28
CA ILE A 1092 -4.37 -36.14 -5.24
C ILE A 1092 -4.23 -34.70 -4.77
N GLN A 1093 -2.99 -34.22 -4.53
CA GLN A 1093 -2.75 -32.84 -4.17
C GLN A 1093 -3.19 -31.85 -5.29
N GLN A 1094 -3.02 -32.24 -6.55
CA GLN A 1094 -3.44 -31.46 -7.71
C GLN A 1094 -4.97 -31.40 -7.87
N ILE A 1095 -5.67 -32.51 -7.65
CA ILE A 1095 -7.14 -32.56 -7.62
C ILE A 1095 -7.68 -31.69 -6.49
N CYS A 1096 -7.18 -31.87 -5.26
CA CYS A 1096 -7.62 -31.10 -4.10
C CYS A 1096 -7.34 -29.59 -4.23
N SER A 1097 -6.27 -29.21 -4.93
CA SER A 1097 -5.92 -27.79 -5.15
C SER A 1097 -6.50 -27.19 -6.43
N GLY A 1098 -7.11 -27.99 -7.30
CA GLY A 1098 -7.61 -27.56 -8.62
C GLY A 1098 -6.51 -27.04 -9.57
N ARG A 1099 -5.25 -27.49 -9.39
CA ARG A 1099 -4.08 -27.04 -10.18
C ARG A 1099 -3.52 -28.19 -10.99
N ALA A 1100 -3.19 -27.94 -12.26
CA ALA A 1100 -2.60 -28.93 -13.14
C ALA A 1100 -1.28 -28.45 -13.75
N SER A 1101 -0.43 -29.38 -14.16
CA SER A 1101 0.88 -29.09 -14.79
C SER A 1101 0.76 -28.73 -16.28
N ASN A 1102 -0.29 -29.21 -16.95
CA ASN A 1102 -0.54 -29.00 -18.38
C ASN A 1102 -2.05 -29.05 -18.70
N ILE A 1103 -2.42 -28.72 -19.95
CA ILE A 1103 -3.83 -28.66 -20.39
C ILE A 1103 -4.54 -30.03 -20.33
N LYS A 1104 -3.83 -31.13 -20.60
CA LYS A 1104 -4.41 -32.48 -20.60
C LYS A 1104 -4.83 -32.88 -19.20
N LEU A 1105 -3.93 -32.72 -18.23
CA LEU A 1105 -4.21 -33.00 -16.83
C LEU A 1105 -5.27 -32.06 -16.27
N TYR A 1106 -5.25 -30.78 -16.66
CA TYR A 1106 -6.29 -29.83 -16.25
C TYR A 1106 -7.68 -30.28 -16.72
N THR A 1107 -7.79 -30.78 -17.95
CA THR A 1107 -9.06 -31.26 -18.51
C THR A 1107 -9.62 -32.42 -17.68
N LEU A 1108 -8.76 -33.37 -17.30
CA LEU A 1108 -9.14 -34.50 -16.44
C LEU A 1108 -9.52 -34.06 -15.03
N VAL A 1109 -8.73 -33.18 -14.40
CA VAL A 1109 -9.00 -32.66 -13.06
C VAL A 1109 -10.30 -31.85 -13.02
N ASP A 1110 -10.55 -31.01 -14.03
CA ASP A 1110 -11.79 -30.23 -14.14
C ASP A 1110 -13.03 -31.13 -14.29
N ASP A 1111 -12.93 -32.21 -15.07
CA ASP A 1111 -13.97 -33.22 -15.18
C ASP A 1111 -14.20 -33.97 -13.85
N ILE A 1112 -13.13 -34.41 -13.18
CA ILE A 1112 -13.20 -35.06 -11.86
C ILE A 1112 -13.90 -34.16 -10.84
N LEU A 1113 -13.55 -32.88 -10.80
CA LEU A 1113 -14.17 -31.90 -9.90
C LEU A 1113 -15.63 -31.62 -10.26
N SER A 1114 -16.01 -31.76 -11.53
CA SER A 1114 -17.40 -31.62 -11.96
C SER A 1114 -18.22 -32.85 -11.60
N LEU A 1115 -17.67 -34.05 -11.79
CA LEU A 1115 -18.28 -35.31 -11.34
C LEU A 1115 -18.43 -35.33 -9.82
N LYS A 1116 -17.47 -34.75 -9.07
CA LYS A 1116 -17.53 -34.59 -7.61
C LYS A 1116 -18.83 -33.92 -7.16
N ALA A 1117 -19.34 -32.94 -7.92
CA ALA A 1117 -20.57 -32.22 -7.60
C ALA A 1117 -21.84 -33.09 -7.67
N LEU A 1118 -21.76 -34.28 -8.28
CA LEU A 1118 -22.87 -35.24 -8.34
C LEU A 1118 -22.97 -36.14 -7.09
N PHE A 1119 -22.02 -36.04 -6.15
CA PHE A 1119 -21.99 -36.82 -4.91
C PHE A 1119 -22.42 -35.95 -3.71
N HIS A 1120 -23.17 -36.52 -2.76
CA HIS A 1120 -23.46 -35.87 -1.47
C HIS A 1120 -22.18 -35.72 -0.63
N MET A 1121 -21.29 -36.72 -0.70
CA MET A 1121 -19.98 -36.68 -0.07
C MET A 1121 -18.95 -37.37 -0.97
N CYS A 1122 -17.91 -36.64 -1.37
CA CYS A 1122 -16.79 -37.20 -2.13
C CYS A 1122 -15.47 -36.57 -1.65
N SER A 1123 -14.55 -37.41 -1.18
CA SER A 1123 -13.21 -37.00 -0.75
C SER A 1123 -12.12 -37.82 -1.44
N PHE A 1124 -10.92 -37.25 -1.52
CA PHE A 1124 -9.77 -37.84 -2.19
C PHE A 1124 -8.63 -38.04 -1.18
N CYS A 1125 -8.07 -39.25 -1.11
CA CYS A 1125 -6.99 -39.59 -0.20
C CYS A 1125 -5.85 -40.31 -0.94
N ALA A 1126 -4.61 -40.09 -0.49
CA ALA A 1126 -3.48 -40.86 -0.98
C ALA A 1126 -3.22 -42.07 -0.07
N ILE A 1127 -2.90 -43.21 -0.67
CA ILE A 1127 -2.62 -44.48 0.05
C ILE A 1127 -1.27 -45.07 -0.39
N SER A 1128 -0.75 -46.04 0.38
CA SER A 1128 0.47 -46.75 0.00
C SER A 1128 0.18 -47.83 -1.05
N LYS A 1129 1.20 -48.26 -1.80
CA LYS A 1129 1.06 -49.40 -2.74
C LYS A 1129 0.68 -50.70 -2.03
N VAL A 1130 1.12 -50.88 -0.78
CA VAL A 1130 0.80 -52.07 0.04
C VAL A 1130 -0.69 -52.14 0.33
N ASP A 1131 -1.28 -50.99 0.67
CA ASP A 1131 -2.72 -50.88 0.97
C ASP A 1131 -3.61 -51.00 -0.28
N ASN A 1132 -3.02 -50.87 -1.48
CA ASN A 1132 -3.71 -50.90 -2.78
C ASN A 1132 -3.46 -52.18 -3.59
N HIS A 1133 -2.98 -53.26 -2.96
CA HIS A 1133 -2.55 -54.47 -3.67
C HIS A 1133 -3.68 -55.16 -4.46
N ILE A 1134 -4.94 -55.10 -4.01
CA ILE A 1134 -6.08 -55.71 -4.70
C ILE A 1134 -6.36 -54.99 -6.01
N SER A 1135 -6.51 -53.66 -5.99
CA SER A 1135 -6.77 -52.88 -7.21
C SER A 1135 -5.60 -52.97 -8.20
N ILE A 1136 -4.37 -53.11 -7.71
CA ILE A 1136 -3.19 -53.39 -8.55
C ILE A 1136 -3.33 -54.74 -9.26
N LYS A 1137 -3.69 -55.82 -8.56
CA LYS A 1137 -3.91 -57.14 -9.20
C LYS A 1137 -5.06 -57.10 -10.22
N VAL A 1138 -6.15 -56.41 -9.90
CA VAL A 1138 -7.28 -56.23 -10.82
C VAL A 1138 -6.85 -55.44 -12.07
N GLY A 1139 -6.03 -54.41 -11.90
CA GLY A 1139 -5.50 -53.64 -13.04
C GLY A 1139 -4.51 -54.42 -13.91
N ASP A 1140 -3.75 -55.35 -13.33
CA ASP A 1140 -2.89 -56.27 -14.08
C ASP A 1140 -3.72 -57.29 -14.88
N TYR A 1141 -4.75 -57.85 -14.27
CA TYR A 1141 -5.75 -58.68 -14.96
C TYR A 1141 -6.43 -57.92 -16.12
N ALA A 1142 -6.75 -56.64 -15.91
CA ALA A 1142 -7.36 -55.78 -16.92
C ALA A 1142 -6.49 -55.58 -18.18
N LEU A 1143 -5.19 -55.88 -18.15
CA LEU A 1143 -4.33 -55.85 -19.34
C LEU A 1143 -4.55 -57.04 -20.29
N GLY A 1144 -5.20 -58.10 -19.83
CA GLY A 1144 -5.48 -59.32 -20.60
C GLY A 1144 -6.89 -59.41 -21.17
N ILE A 1145 -7.80 -58.51 -20.80
CA ILE A 1145 -9.21 -58.53 -21.20
C ILE A 1145 -9.50 -57.60 -22.38
N ILE A 1146 -10.52 -57.94 -23.18
CA ILE A 1146 -10.94 -57.17 -24.37
C ILE A 1146 -12.14 -56.26 -24.05
N HIS A 1147 -12.96 -56.64 -23.07
CA HIS A 1147 -14.14 -55.91 -22.62
C HIS A 1147 -14.04 -55.61 -21.12
N ASP A 1148 -14.62 -54.49 -20.68
CA ASP A 1148 -14.68 -54.13 -19.26
C ASP A 1148 -15.47 -55.20 -18.49
N GLU A 1149 -14.89 -55.71 -17.40
CA GLU A 1149 -15.53 -56.69 -16.52
C GLU A 1149 -15.89 -56.04 -15.19
N GLU A 1150 -17.10 -56.33 -14.70
CA GLU A 1150 -17.61 -55.83 -13.42
C GLU A 1150 -18.01 -57.01 -12.54
N TRP A 1151 -17.49 -57.03 -11.31
CA TRP A 1151 -17.86 -58.03 -10.29
C TRP A 1151 -18.59 -57.34 -9.14
N PHE A 1152 -19.71 -57.91 -8.72
CA PHE A 1152 -20.48 -57.47 -7.57
C PHE A 1152 -20.57 -58.62 -6.57
N ASN A 1153 -20.42 -58.31 -5.28
CA ASN A 1153 -20.65 -59.29 -4.24
C ASN A 1153 -22.17 -59.40 -3.99
N PRO A 1154 -22.83 -60.53 -4.32
CA PRO A 1154 -24.28 -60.68 -4.21
C PRO A 1154 -24.79 -60.67 -2.76
N LEU A 1155 -23.90 -60.80 -1.76
CA LEU A 1155 -24.25 -60.76 -0.33
C LEU A 1155 -24.36 -59.32 0.22
N CYS A 1156 -24.06 -58.29 -0.59
CA CYS A 1156 -24.01 -56.89 -0.19
C CYS A 1156 -24.90 -55.98 -1.08
N CYS A 1157 -25.86 -56.55 -1.81
CA CYS A 1157 -26.82 -55.80 -2.65
C CYS A 1157 -27.96 -55.19 -1.87
#